data_AF-A0A8T1R2D4-F1
#
_entry.id   AF-A0A8T1R2D4-F1
#
_cell.length_a   1.000
_cell.length_b   1.000
_cell.length_c   1.000
_cell.angle_alpha   90.00
_cell.angle_beta   90.00
_cell.angle_gamma   90.00
#
_symmetry.space_group_name_H-M   'P 1'
#
loop_
_entity.id
_entity.type
_entity.pdbx_description
1 polymer ?
#
loop_
_entity_poly.entity_id
_entity_poly.type
_entity_poly.pdbx_seq_one_letter_code
_entity_poly.pdbx_strand_id
1 'polypeptide(L)'
;MARFPRPTISLFLILSFQIIFSAIAFGSDFQESDEEEFSEELLLRPLPDLKVLAHFHFESRAPPSLSNSHGRHHHLFPKAIAQLVQKFRVKEMELSFTQGRWNYDRWGGFDPISSSNAKPPGVELWAAFDVPQYLVDASWKNLTHTLSGLFCASINFLESSTTYSAPEWSFHPSSGSLRYGTLPREAVCTENLTPWLKLLPCRDKAGLSVLMDRPSIYRGFYHSQQLRLTSPEFEGRLESGIVLKQTLTVVLQPDSQRASNTYSSETKLQPSWSLSSIFGRKVTSRCVLAKSSNVYLQLEGGLVTELENVQKENVISWIDNVGSEGWRTNPFFDLSVNPDSVLREVNGLHGSSSSVLYKYSVAKYSDSRPFDLGLTWKSPVVWSCPQAPLHASRFLIGSGNERGAIAISLISTGSNEHFLGANIVEDRCKLEVDIFQVVPWYVKVYYHTLRVFVDGQPQAVTDVVEKMRVSPSEDKVSPGVMELVLKFPCDIKSAALTLEFDKGFLHIDEYPPDANQGFDIPSAIISFPNFHARTHYFEDNSLKKSPMLSMFQEKSRVRSYSEVLLVPLTTPDFSMPYNVITITCTAFALYFGSLLNVLRRRVGEEERFLKNRAAKKASRLAQLLSMLSAKIRGKKWEPPQSPSASSSFISLKLIVKVVLVTGIAIAWQYYSQ
;
A
#
# COMPACT_ATOMS: atom_id res chain seq x y z
N MET A 1 -65.73 63.10 11.80
CA MET A 1 -65.89 61.72 12.29
C MET A 1 -65.91 60.80 11.07
N ALA A 2 -64.81 60.13 10.77
CA ALA A 2 -64.78 58.93 9.92
C ALA A 2 -63.46 58.22 10.22
N ARG A 3 -63.50 57.35 11.23
CA ARG A 3 -62.39 56.51 11.64
C ARG A 3 -62.21 55.45 10.56
N PHE A 4 -61.12 55.52 9.80
CA PHE A 4 -60.64 54.34 9.08
C PHE A 4 -60.26 53.26 10.10
N PRO A 5 -60.69 52.01 9.90
CA PRO A 5 -60.44 50.95 10.87
C PRO A 5 -58.95 50.63 10.87
N ARG A 6 -58.36 50.61 12.08
CA ARG A 6 -56.93 50.32 12.33
C ARG A 6 -56.46 48.86 12.11
N PRO A 7 -57.25 47.82 11.76
CA PRO A 7 -56.70 46.47 11.57
C PRO A 7 -56.16 46.21 10.15
N THR A 8 -56.46 47.05 9.15
CA THR A 8 -56.04 46.78 7.76
C THR A 8 -54.59 47.17 7.48
N ILE A 9 -54.08 48.23 8.14
CA ILE A 9 -52.70 48.69 7.97
C ILE A 9 -51.71 47.73 8.67
N SER A 10 -52.09 47.17 9.82
CA SER A 10 -51.27 46.18 10.52
C SER A 10 -51.19 44.85 9.76
N LEU A 11 -52.27 44.43 9.10
CA LEU A 11 -52.26 43.21 8.29
C LEU A 11 -51.41 43.35 7.03
N PHE A 12 -51.43 44.54 6.40
CA PHE A 12 -50.60 44.84 5.23
C PHE A 12 -49.11 44.92 5.58
N LEU A 13 -48.77 45.47 6.74
CA LEU A 13 -47.40 45.47 7.27
C LEU A 13 -46.91 44.06 7.59
N ILE A 14 -47.74 43.21 8.21
CA ILE A 14 -47.40 41.82 8.51
C ILE A 14 -47.27 40.97 7.23
N LEU A 15 -48.15 41.16 6.23
CA LEU A 15 -48.00 40.49 4.93
C LEU A 15 -46.77 40.99 4.16
N SER A 16 -46.48 42.28 4.18
CA SER A 16 -45.28 42.82 3.53
C SER A 16 -43.99 42.34 4.22
N PHE A 17 -44.00 42.20 5.55
CA PHE A 17 -42.88 41.66 6.31
C PHE A 17 -42.69 40.15 6.05
N GLN A 18 -43.77 39.38 5.89
CA GLN A 18 -43.73 37.97 5.47
C GLN A 18 -43.26 37.80 4.02
N ILE A 19 -43.64 38.70 3.11
CA ILE A 19 -43.19 38.67 1.71
C ILE A 19 -41.72 39.09 1.58
N ILE A 20 -41.25 40.05 2.39
CA ILE A 20 -39.84 40.44 2.47
C ILE A 20 -39.02 39.33 3.15
N PHE A 21 -39.53 38.65 4.18
CA PHE A 21 -38.87 37.46 4.75
C PHE A 21 -38.86 36.27 3.79
N SER A 22 -39.90 36.07 2.97
CA SER A 22 -39.88 35.04 1.92
C SER A 22 -38.93 35.41 0.77
N ALA A 23 -38.78 36.70 0.44
CA ALA A 23 -37.81 37.15 -0.57
C ALA A 23 -36.36 37.03 -0.07
N ILE A 24 -36.11 37.18 1.24
CA ILE A 24 -34.79 36.92 1.85
C ILE A 24 -34.55 35.41 2.02
N ALA A 25 -35.60 34.59 2.14
CA ALA A 25 -35.48 33.12 2.19
C ALA A 25 -35.35 32.44 0.81
N PHE A 26 -35.71 33.13 -0.28
CA PHE A 26 -35.62 32.62 -1.66
C PHE A 26 -34.65 33.41 -2.55
N GLY A 27 -33.89 34.35 -1.98
CA GLY A 27 -32.83 35.11 -2.63
C GLY A 27 -31.46 34.71 -2.11
N SER A 28 -31.14 33.41 -2.07
CA SER A 28 -29.74 33.02 -2.22
C SER A 28 -29.46 33.06 -3.71
N ASP A 29 -28.64 34.03 -4.13
CA ASP A 29 -27.86 33.91 -5.35
C ASP A 29 -27.42 32.45 -5.50
N PHE A 30 -27.77 31.82 -6.62
CA PHE A 30 -27.11 30.61 -7.10
C PHE A 30 -25.68 31.01 -7.49
N GLN A 31 -24.87 31.30 -6.48
CA GLN A 31 -23.44 31.17 -6.60
C GLN A 31 -23.19 29.66 -6.55
N GLU A 32 -22.80 29.08 -7.67
CA GLU A 32 -22.30 27.70 -7.77
C GLU A 32 -21.28 27.52 -6.64
N SER A 33 -21.72 26.95 -5.51
CA SER A 33 -20.81 26.63 -4.43
C SER A 33 -19.98 25.46 -4.93
N ASP A 34 -18.65 25.60 -4.97
CA ASP A 34 -17.78 24.45 -5.25
C ASP A 34 -18.07 23.35 -4.22
N GLU A 35 -18.88 22.37 -4.61
CA GLU A 35 -19.30 21.24 -3.76
C GLU A 35 -18.22 20.16 -3.74
N GLU A 36 -18.14 19.41 -2.64
CA GLU A 36 -17.27 18.22 -2.58
C GLU A 36 -17.84 17.13 -3.49
N GLU A 37 -17.01 16.54 -4.33
CA GLU A 37 -17.43 15.52 -5.29
C GLU A 37 -16.75 14.18 -5.00
N PHE A 38 -17.49 13.09 -5.21
CA PHE A 38 -16.98 11.72 -5.13
C PHE A 38 -17.46 10.90 -6.32
N SER A 39 -16.57 10.11 -6.91
CA SER A 39 -16.87 9.22 -8.04
C SER A 39 -16.19 7.87 -7.84
N GLU A 40 -16.89 6.81 -8.22
CA GLU A 40 -16.41 5.43 -8.14
C GLU A 40 -16.40 4.76 -9.52
N GLU A 41 -15.26 4.20 -9.91
CA GLU A 41 -15.08 3.53 -11.19
C GLU A 41 -14.31 2.22 -11.04
N LEU A 42 -14.66 1.21 -11.82
CA LEU A 42 -13.98 -0.09 -11.85
C LEU A 42 -13.65 -0.46 -13.29
N LEU A 43 -12.39 -0.77 -13.57
CA LEU A 43 -11.92 -1.33 -14.82
C LEU A 43 -11.66 -2.83 -14.67
N LEU A 44 -12.19 -3.62 -15.58
CA LEU A 44 -11.88 -5.04 -15.73
C LEU A 44 -11.19 -5.24 -17.07
N ARG A 45 -10.10 -6.00 -17.07
CA ARG A 45 -9.34 -6.35 -18.28
C ARG A 45 -8.94 -7.83 -18.21
N PRO A 46 -9.33 -8.68 -19.18
CA PRO A 46 -8.79 -10.03 -19.27
C PRO A 46 -7.29 -9.96 -19.64
N LEU A 47 -6.49 -10.85 -19.06
CA LEU A 47 -5.05 -10.95 -19.30
C LEU A 47 -4.71 -12.23 -20.07
N PRO A 48 -3.63 -12.25 -20.87
CA PRO A 48 -3.28 -13.40 -21.70
C PRO A 48 -2.87 -14.64 -20.90
N ASP A 49 -2.49 -14.48 -19.62
CA ASP A 49 -2.04 -15.55 -18.73
C ASP A 49 -3.16 -16.19 -17.88
N LEU A 50 -4.38 -16.24 -18.42
CA LEU A 50 -5.61 -16.80 -17.82
C LEU A 50 -6.07 -16.08 -16.55
N LYS A 51 -5.68 -14.81 -16.38
CA LYS A 51 -6.02 -13.97 -15.23
C LYS A 51 -6.90 -12.80 -15.65
N VAL A 52 -7.43 -12.09 -14.67
CA VAL A 52 -8.23 -10.89 -14.85
C VAL A 52 -7.63 -9.78 -13.99
N LEU A 53 -7.33 -8.66 -14.62
CA LEU A 53 -6.99 -7.42 -13.96
C LEU A 53 -8.27 -6.70 -13.56
N ALA A 54 -8.34 -6.28 -12.30
CA ALA A 54 -9.35 -5.38 -11.78
C ALA A 54 -8.68 -4.15 -11.19
N HIS A 55 -9.00 -2.97 -11.72
CA HIS A 55 -8.48 -1.70 -11.24
C HIS A 55 -9.64 -0.83 -10.76
N PHE A 56 -9.73 -0.63 -9.46
CA PHE A 56 -10.68 0.26 -8.83
C PHE A 56 -10.08 1.66 -8.75
N HIS A 57 -10.87 2.66 -9.15
CA HIS A 57 -10.49 4.06 -9.14
C HIS A 57 -11.57 4.87 -8.43
N PHE A 58 -11.22 5.46 -7.29
CA PHE A 58 -12.07 6.39 -6.57
C PHE A 58 -11.40 7.76 -6.56
N GLU A 59 -12.18 8.79 -6.83
CA GLU A 59 -11.71 10.17 -6.80
C GLU A 59 -12.62 10.98 -5.88
N SER A 60 -12.01 11.66 -4.91
CA SER A 60 -12.67 12.62 -4.03
C SER A 60 -12.05 13.99 -4.23
N ARG A 61 -12.88 15.02 -4.44
CA ARG A 61 -12.47 16.41 -4.61
C ARG A 61 -13.04 17.25 -3.48
N ALA A 62 -12.18 18.05 -2.86
CA ALA A 62 -12.61 19.11 -1.95
C ALA A 62 -12.29 20.47 -2.59
N PRO A 63 -13.16 21.47 -2.45
CA PRO A 63 -12.91 22.82 -2.97
C PRO A 63 -11.71 23.48 -2.27
N PRO A 64 -11.06 24.47 -2.90
CA PRO A 64 -9.96 25.18 -2.27
C PRO A 64 -10.44 25.87 -1.01
N SER A 65 -9.69 25.71 0.08
CA SER A 65 -10.01 26.39 1.32
C SER A 65 -9.65 27.87 1.21
N LEU A 66 -10.64 28.72 0.87
CA LEU A 66 -10.51 30.17 1.01
C LEU A 66 -10.01 30.47 2.43
N SER A 67 -8.81 31.05 2.49
CA SER A 67 -8.04 31.38 3.69
C SER A 67 -8.92 31.70 4.90
N ASN A 68 -8.75 30.92 5.99
CA ASN A 68 -9.14 31.19 7.39
C ASN A 68 -10.21 30.32 8.06
N SER A 69 -10.84 29.34 7.40
CA SER A 69 -11.71 28.41 8.16
C SER A 69 -10.93 27.23 8.74
N HIS A 70 -10.15 27.46 9.79
CA HIS A 70 -9.68 26.38 10.67
C HIS A 70 -10.90 25.67 11.28
N GLY A 71 -11.41 24.62 10.61
CA GLY A 71 -12.55 23.84 11.09
C GLY A 71 -13.74 23.69 10.14
N ARG A 72 -13.60 23.93 8.83
CA ARG A 72 -14.68 23.51 7.90
C ARG A 72 -14.85 21.99 8.00
N HIS A 73 -16.05 21.56 8.37
CA HIS A 73 -16.41 20.15 8.38
C HIS A 73 -16.66 19.72 6.93
N HIS A 74 -15.81 18.82 6.43
CA HIS A 74 -16.05 18.12 5.17
C HIS A 74 -17.21 17.15 5.36
N HIS A 75 -18.13 17.10 4.39
CA HIS A 75 -19.30 16.21 4.44
C HIS A 75 -19.02 14.90 3.70
N LEU A 76 -18.14 14.93 2.70
CA LEU A 76 -17.77 13.82 1.83
C LEU A 76 -16.27 13.55 1.90
N PHE A 77 -15.44 14.59 1.86
CA PHE A 77 -13.99 14.45 1.84
C PHE A 77 -13.43 13.97 3.19
N PRO A 78 -12.43 13.06 3.23
CA PRO A 78 -11.91 12.54 4.48
C PRO A 78 -11.18 13.60 5.32
N LYS A 79 -11.77 13.95 6.47
CA LYS A 79 -11.19 14.93 7.41
C LYS A 79 -9.74 14.62 7.78
N ALA A 80 -9.40 13.35 8.01
CA ALA A 80 -8.04 12.93 8.36
C ALA A 80 -7.01 13.33 7.30
N ILE A 81 -7.38 13.21 6.01
CA ILE A 81 -6.50 13.57 4.89
C ILE A 81 -6.43 15.09 4.77
N ALA A 82 -7.56 15.81 4.79
CA ALA A 82 -7.57 17.27 4.71
C ALA A 82 -6.69 17.91 5.80
N GLN A 83 -6.81 17.43 7.05
CA GLN A 83 -5.98 17.90 8.16
C GLN A 83 -4.50 17.58 7.96
N LEU A 84 -4.17 16.41 7.41
CA LEU A 84 -2.79 16.03 7.09
C LEU A 84 -2.17 16.94 6.03
N VAL A 85 -2.90 17.22 4.93
CA VAL A 85 -2.45 18.12 3.85
C VAL A 85 -2.14 19.51 4.41
N GLN A 86 -3.09 20.09 5.13
CA GLN A 86 -2.99 21.45 5.64
C GLN A 86 -1.91 21.58 6.73
N LYS A 87 -1.80 20.59 7.62
CA LYS A 87 -0.85 20.62 8.74
C LYS A 87 0.60 20.49 8.26
N PHE A 88 0.87 19.59 7.32
CA PHE A 88 2.23 19.34 6.84
C PHE A 88 2.57 20.07 5.53
N ARG A 89 1.64 20.88 4.99
CA ARG A 89 1.79 21.61 3.72
C ARG A 89 2.22 20.66 2.59
N VAL A 90 1.50 19.56 2.45
CA VAL A 90 1.78 18.57 1.41
C VAL A 90 1.26 19.08 0.07
N LYS A 91 2.15 19.28 -0.90
CA LYS A 91 1.80 19.68 -2.26
C LYS A 91 1.34 18.47 -3.07
N GLU A 92 2.11 17.39 -3.02
CA GLU A 92 1.79 16.13 -3.66
C GLU A 92 2.31 14.99 -2.80
N MET A 93 1.58 13.88 -2.73
CA MET A 93 2.02 12.70 -2.03
C MET A 93 1.43 11.47 -2.68
N GLU A 94 2.21 10.40 -2.69
CA GLU A 94 1.75 9.09 -3.07
C GLU A 94 2.26 8.06 -2.08
N LEU A 95 1.32 7.27 -1.56
CA LEU A 95 1.58 6.13 -0.69
C LEU A 95 1.03 4.89 -1.37
N SER A 96 1.86 3.85 -1.51
CA SER A 96 1.41 2.55 -2.00
C SER A 96 1.76 1.43 -1.03
N PHE A 97 0.88 0.43 -0.95
CA PHE A 97 1.15 -0.85 -0.31
C PHE A 97 0.90 -1.93 -1.33
N THR A 98 1.92 -2.73 -1.62
CA THR A 98 1.87 -3.68 -2.72
C THR A 98 2.35 -5.05 -2.29
N GLN A 99 1.59 -6.08 -2.66
CA GLN A 99 2.01 -7.47 -2.55
C GLN A 99 2.04 -8.11 -3.94
N GLY A 100 3.10 -8.88 -4.19
CA GLY A 100 3.37 -9.48 -5.49
C GLY A 100 4.15 -8.53 -6.40
N ARG A 101 4.56 -9.06 -7.55
CA ARG A 101 5.34 -8.34 -8.56
C ARG A 101 4.50 -8.14 -9.81
N TRP A 102 4.51 -6.94 -10.36
CA TRP A 102 3.93 -6.69 -11.68
C TRP A 102 4.72 -7.43 -12.76
N ASN A 103 4.04 -8.29 -13.51
CA ASN A 103 4.64 -9.04 -14.61
C ASN A 103 4.55 -8.22 -15.92
N TYR A 104 5.56 -7.41 -16.20
CA TYR A 104 5.59 -6.54 -17.38
C TYR A 104 5.54 -7.32 -18.72
N ASP A 105 5.96 -8.59 -18.75
CA ASP A 105 5.95 -9.40 -19.96
C ASP A 105 4.54 -9.87 -20.34
N ARG A 106 3.75 -10.24 -19.32
CA ARG A 106 2.43 -10.84 -19.48
C ARG A 106 1.29 -9.85 -19.30
N TRP A 107 1.45 -8.82 -18.48
CA TRP A 107 0.40 -7.86 -18.13
C TRP A 107 0.62 -6.49 -18.80
N GLY A 108 1.70 -6.35 -19.55
CA GLY A 108 2.06 -5.13 -20.26
C GLY A 108 2.84 -4.14 -19.39
N GLY A 109 3.49 -3.20 -20.07
CA GLY A 109 4.24 -2.11 -19.47
C GLY A 109 4.08 -0.78 -20.21
N PHE A 110 3.29 -0.76 -21.27
CA PHE A 110 3.03 0.42 -22.09
C PHE A 110 1.54 0.72 -22.10
N ASP A 111 0.98 0.98 -20.92
CA ASP A 111 -0.38 1.47 -20.78
C ASP A 111 -0.50 2.38 -19.53
N PRO A 112 -1.53 3.24 -19.47
CA PRO A 112 -1.66 4.18 -18.35
C PRO A 112 -1.75 3.49 -16.98
N ILE A 113 -2.35 2.28 -16.91
CA ILE A 113 -2.49 1.54 -15.64
C ILE A 113 -1.14 1.01 -15.18
N SER A 114 -0.40 0.29 -16.03
CA SER A 114 0.93 -0.21 -15.65
C SER A 114 1.90 0.93 -15.34
N SER A 115 1.89 2.02 -16.10
CA SER A 115 2.84 3.12 -15.93
C SER A 115 2.63 3.93 -14.64
N SER A 116 1.38 4.06 -14.16
CA SER A 116 1.05 4.89 -12.99
C SER A 116 0.76 4.09 -11.71
N ASN A 117 0.19 2.90 -11.85
CA ASN A 117 -0.37 2.13 -10.74
C ASN A 117 0.35 0.79 -10.49
N ALA A 118 1.27 0.35 -11.36
CA ALA A 118 2.18 -0.73 -11.01
C ALA A 118 3.22 -0.17 -10.03
N LYS A 119 3.29 -0.76 -8.84
CA LYS A 119 4.15 -0.35 -7.73
C LYS A 119 5.05 -1.50 -7.26
N PRO A 120 6.20 -1.21 -6.63
CA PRO A 120 7.10 -2.24 -6.12
C PRO A 120 6.53 -2.88 -4.85
N PRO A 121 6.93 -4.12 -4.51
CA PRO A 121 6.43 -4.79 -3.32
C PRO A 121 6.85 -4.08 -2.02
N GLY A 122 6.01 -4.19 -1.00
CA GLY A 122 6.16 -3.50 0.28
C GLY A 122 5.47 -2.13 0.27
N VAL A 123 6.05 -1.17 0.98
CA VAL A 123 5.56 0.22 1.01
C VAL A 123 6.48 1.13 0.20
N GLU A 124 5.89 1.97 -0.64
CA GLU A 124 6.56 3.10 -1.29
C GLU A 124 5.84 4.38 -0.89
N LEU A 125 6.60 5.37 -0.45
CA LEU A 125 6.09 6.70 -0.09
C LEU A 125 6.98 7.76 -0.69
N TRP A 126 6.37 8.71 -1.39
CA TRP A 126 7.01 9.97 -1.71
C TRP A 126 6.08 11.14 -1.46
N ALA A 127 6.66 12.26 -1.06
CA ALA A 127 5.91 13.48 -0.76
C ALA A 127 6.74 14.72 -1.14
N ALA A 128 6.10 15.63 -1.86
CA ALA A 128 6.59 16.97 -2.14
C ALA A 128 5.91 17.95 -1.18
N PHE A 129 6.72 18.76 -0.49
CA PHE A 129 6.23 19.71 0.51
C PHE A 129 6.30 21.15 -0.02
N ASP A 130 5.33 21.97 0.37
CA ASP A 130 5.36 23.43 0.21
C ASP A 130 5.81 24.08 1.53
N VAL A 131 7.07 23.83 1.89
CA VAL A 131 7.73 24.42 3.07
C VAL A 131 9.15 24.83 2.72
N PRO A 132 9.74 25.79 3.46
CA PRO A 132 11.17 26.08 3.35
C PRO A 132 12.03 24.82 3.50
N GLN A 133 13.13 24.72 2.73
CA GLN A 133 13.94 23.50 2.62
C GLN A 133 14.42 22.95 3.97
N TYR A 134 14.74 23.82 4.94
CA TYR A 134 15.19 23.41 6.28
C TYR A 134 14.10 22.74 7.14
N LEU A 135 12.82 22.87 6.77
CA LEU A 135 11.69 22.23 7.47
C LEU A 135 11.25 20.93 6.81
N VAL A 136 11.75 20.60 5.61
CA VAL A 136 11.27 19.44 4.83
C VAL A 136 11.47 18.14 5.59
N ASP A 137 12.63 17.93 6.20
CA ASP A 137 12.92 16.69 6.95
C ASP A 137 12.05 16.56 8.21
N ALA A 138 11.78 17.68 8.90
CA ALA A 138 10.88 17.70 10.04
C ALA A 138 9.42 17.39 9.62
N SER A 139 8.97 17.94 8.49
CA SER A 139 7.65 17.65 7.93
C SER A 139 7.53 16.20 7.47
N TRP A 140 8.56 15.65 6.84
CA TRP A 140 8.66 14.25 6.44
C TRP A 140 8.54 13.31 7.64
N LYS A 141 9.34 13.53 8.68
CA LYS A 141 9.26 12.77 9.95
C LYS A 141 7.85 12.79 10.55
N ASN A 142 7.23 13.97 10.64
CA ASN A 142 5.89 14.05 11.23
C ASN A 142 4.81 13.39 10.34
N LEU A 143 4.98 13.47 9.01
CA LEU A 143 4.11 12.82 8.04
C LEU A 143 4.17 11.30 8.17
N THR A 144 5.38 10.70 8.19
CA THR A 144 5.57 9.25 8.26
C THR A 144 4.98 8.66 9.54
N HIS A 145 5.13 9.34 10.68
CA HIS A 145 4.50 8.98 11.94
C HIS A 145 2.97 9.03 11.88
N THR A 146 2.42 10.09 11.28
CA THR A 146 0.96 10.24 11.17
C THR A 146 0.37 9.18 10.25
N LEU A 147 1.02 8.88 9.12
CA LEU A 147 0.60 7.83 8.18
C LEU A 147 0.71 6.44 8.80
N SER A 148 1.77 6.17 9.57
CA SER A 148 1.93 4.91 10.31
C SER A 148 0.74 4.65 11.24
N GLY A 149 0.32 5.66 12.00
CA GLY A 149 -0.87 5.56 12.85
C GLY A 149 -2.18 5.45 12.07
N LEU A 150 -2.31 6.11 10.91
CA LEU A 150 -3.52 6.08 10.09
C LEU A 150 -3.75 4.72 9.42
N PHE A 151 -2.68 4.09 8.92
CA PHE A 151 -2.75 2.83 8.16
C PHE A 151 -2.34 1.59 8.96
N CYS A 152 -1.96 1.74 10.23
CA CYS A 152 -1.45 0.68 11.10
C CYS A 152 -0.29 -0.09 10.44
N ALA A 153 0.69 0.63 9.92
CA ALA A 153 1.84 0.09 9.19
C ALA A 153 3.14 0.72 9.70
N SER A 154 4.27 0.09 9.44
CA SER A 154 5.58 0.50 9.95
C SER A 154 6.23 1.66 9.17
N ILE A 155 5.42 2.54 8.60
CA ILE A 155 5.86 3.71 7.80
C ILE A 155 6.77 4.64 8.60
N ASN A 156 6.64 4.65 9.93
CA ASN A 156 7.49 5.42 10.83
C ASN A 156 8.98 5.07 10.70
N PHE A 157 9.35 3.87 10.21
CA PHE A 157 10.75 3.55 9.92
C PHE A 157 11.36 4.47 8.85
N LEU A 158 10.54 5.05 7.96
CA LEU A 158 10.97 6.03 6.95
C LEU A 158 11.40 7.39 7.54
N GLU A 159 11.20 7.61 8.85
CA GLU A 159 11.73 8.80 9.53
C GLU A 159 13.26 8.89 9.45
N SER A 160 13.95 7.75 9.54
CA SER A 160 15.41 7.73 9.65
C SER A 160 16.05 8.22 8.36
N SER A 161 17.07 9.08 8.47
CA SER A 161 17.84 9.58 7.33
C SER A 161 18.51 8.47 6.52
N THR A 162 18.68 7.27 7.11
CA THR A 162 19.19 6.07 6.44
C THR A 162 18.21 5.39 5.48
N THR A 163 16.94 5.77 5.50
CA THR A 163 15.84 5.05 4.81
C THR A 163 15.13 5.87 3.74
N TYR A 164 15.31 7.19 3.73
CA TYR A 164 14.76 8.07 2.70
C TYR A 164 15.87 8.73 1.87
N SER A 165 15.50 9.21 0.69
CA SER A 165 16.36 9.91 -0.26
C SER A 165 15.65 11.14 -0.83
N ALA A 166 16.43 12.04 -1.43
CA ALA A 166 15.94 13.23 -2.12
C ALA A 166 16.36 13.16 -3.61
N PRO A 167 15.54 12.54 -4.48
CA PRO A 167 15.80 12.53 -5.91
C PRO A 167 15.64 13.94 -6.50
N GLU A 168 16.43 14.26 -7.53
CA GLU A 168 16.40 15.59 -8.16
C GLU A 168 15.87 15.57 -9.60
N TRP A 169 16.15 14.52 -10.38
CA TRP A 169 15.98 14.56 -11.84
C TRP A 169 15.08 13.44 -12.37
N SER A 170 15.43 12.17 -12.13
CA SER A 170 14.86 11.04 -12.87
C SER A 170 13.49 10.59 -12.36
N PHE A 171 13.24 10.70 -11.05
CA PHE A 171 12.00 10.26 -10.44
C PHE A 171 10.87 11.30 -10.54
N HIS A 172 11.13 12.53 -10.09
CA HIS A 172 10.20 13.65 -10.19
C HIS A 172 10.98 14.97 -10.05
N PRO A 173 10.99 15.85 -11.07
CA PRO A 173 11.72 17.11 -10.97
C PRO A 173 11.04 18.00 -9.93
N SER A 174 11.70 18.19 -8.80
CA SER A 174 11.22 19.06 -7.72
C SER A 174 12.41 19.66 -6.99
N SER A 175 12.31 20.95 -6.67
CA SER A 175 13.39 21.77 -6.12
C SER A 175 13.70 21.43 -4.66
N GLY A 176 14.25 20.24 -4.39
CA GLY A 176 14.75 19.81 -3.08
C GLY A 176 13.68 19.55 -2.00
N SER A 177 12.40 19.80 -2.32
CA SER A 177 11.26 19.63 -1.40
C SER A 177 10.63 18.24 -1.41
N LEU A 178 11.19 17.32 -2.19
CA LEU A 178 10.73 15.94 -2.31
C LEU A 178 11.52 15.02 -1.41
N ARG A 179 10.81 14.08 -0.80
CA ARG A 179 11.38 12.94 -0.09
C ARG A 179 10.77 11.67 -0.67
N TYR A 180 11.61 10.66 -0.85
CA TYR A 180 11.26 9.34 -1.36
C TYR A 180 11.80 8.28 -0.40
N GLY A 181 10.96 7.33 -0.01
CA GLY A 181 11.34 6.23 0.87
C GLY A 181 10.57 4.96 0.54
N THR A 182 11.22 3.81 0.75
CA THR A 182 10.63 2.48 0.48
C THR A 182 10.94 1.50 1.60
N LEU A 183 9.96 0.67 1.96
CA LEU A 183 10.10 -0.43 2.89
C LEU A 183 9.72 -1.74 2.17
N PRO A 184 10.65 -2.38 1.45
CA PRO A 184 10.37 -3.60 0.68
C PRO A 184 9.95 -4.79 1.55
N ARG A 185 10.28 -4.76 2.85
CA ARG A 185 9.95 -5.82 3.82
C ARG A 185 8.63 -5.62 4.55
N GLU A 186 8.00 -4.46 4.39
CA GLU A 186 6.72 -4.22 5.06
C GLU A 186 5.67 -5.18 4.48
N ALA A 187 5.17 -6.07 5.35
CA ALA A 187 4.13 -7.01 4.96
C ALA A 187 2.82 -6.25 4.75
N VAL A 188 2.17 -6.46 3.60
CA VAL A 188 0.85 -5.90 3.35
C VAL A 188 -0.20 -6.81 3.99
N CYS A 189 -0.82 -6.30 5.05
CA CYS A 189 -1.77 -7.02 5.88
C CYS A 189 -3.21 -6.66 5.52
N THR A 190 -4.17 -7.57 5.78
CA THR A 190 -5.61 -7.33 5.53
C THR A 190 -6.17 -6.15 6.33
N GLU A 191 -5.49 -5.82 7.41
CA GLU A 191 -5.73 -4.74 8.33
C GLU A 191 -5.48 -3.39 7.66
N ASN A 192 -4.56 -3.28 6.70
CA ASN A 192 -4.25 -2.03 6.00
C ASN A 192 -5.39 -1.61 5.04
N LEU A 193 -6.17 -2.56 4.52
CA LEU A 193 -7.32 -2.26 3.66
C LEU A 193 -8.46 -1.58 4.46
N THR A 194 -8.59 -1.88 5.76
CA THR A 194 -9.65 -1.31 6.60
C THR A 194 -9.59 0.22 6.75
N PRO A 195 -8.44 0.84 7.13
CA PRO A 195 -8.33 2.30 7.15
C PRO A 195 -8.40 2.91 5.76
N TRP A 196 -7.91 2.22 4.71
CA TRP A 196 -8.05 2.68 3.33
C TRP A 196 -9.53 2.78 2.91
N LEU A 197 -10.34 1.75 3.19
CA LEU A 197 -11.79 1.75 2.95
C LEU A 197 -12.52 2.78 3.80
N LYS A 198 -12.03 3.10 5.02
CA LYS A 198 -12.64 4.14 5.88
C LYS A 198 -12.54 5.54 5.29
N LEU A 199 -11.62 5.79 4.36
CA LEU A 199 -11.54 7.05 3.62
C LEU A 199 -12.65 7.17 2.56
N LEU A 200 -13.24 6.06 2.11
CA LEU A 200 -14.34 6.12 1.15
C LEU A 200 -15.66 6.50 1.85
N PRO A 201 -16.50 7.38 1.27
CA PRO A 201 -17.78 7.78 1.85
C PRO A 201 -18.72 6.59 2.16
N CYS A 202 -18.82 5.63 1.24
CA CYS A 202 -19.66 4.44 1.38
C CYS A 202 -18.94 3.22 1.99
N ARG A 203 -17.65 3.36 2.36
CA ARG A 203 -16.82 2.30 2.96
C ARG A 203 -16.94 0.97 2.22
N ASP A 204 -17.28 -0.13 2.90
CA ASP A 204 -17.50 -1.47 2.36
C ASP A 204 -18.99 -1.85 2.27
N LYS A 205 -19.91 -0.86 2.32
CA LYS A 205 -21.34 -1.09 2.51
C LYS A 205 -22.20 -0.93 1.25
N ALA A 206 -21.80 -0.05 0.33
CA ALA A 206 -22.53 0.23 -0.89
C ALA A 206 -21.58 0.67 -2.00
N GLY A 207 -22.02 0.56 -3.26
CA GLY A 207 -21.20 0.90 -4.42
C GLY A 207 -20.19 -0.18 -4.81
N LEU A 208 -19.16 0.24 -5.53
CA LEU A 208 -18.15 -0.68 -6.10
C LEU A 208 -17.20 -1.24 -5.03
N SER A 209 -17.03 -0.52 -3.93
CA SER A 209 -16.20 -0.95 -2.80
C SER A 209 -16.74 -2.19 -2.08
N VAL A 210 -18.00 -2.59 -2.32
CA VAL A 210 -18.56 -3.87 -1.81
C VAL A 210 -17.82 -5.07 -2.39
N LEU A 211 -17.24 -4.94 -3.59
CA LEU A 211 -16.44 -5.99 -4.23
C LEU A 211 -15.07 -6.19 -3.56
N MET A 212 -14.65 -5.29 -2.67
CA MET A 212 -13.36 -5.34 -2.00
C MET A 212 -13.35 -6.30 -0.81
N ASP A 213 -13.73 -7.55 -1.06
CA ASP A 213 -13.67 -8.61 -0.07
C ASP A 213 -12.21 -9.01 0.20
N ARG A 214 -11.81 -9.01 1.48
CA ARG A 214 -10.42 -9.24 1.91
C ARG A 214 -9.88 -10.60 1.40
N PRO A 215 -10.56 -11.73 1.64
CA PRO A 215 -10.13 -13.02 1.08
C PRO A 215 -9.87 -13.00 -0.42
N SER A 216 -10.74 -12.38 -1.22
CA SER A 216 -10.58 -12.32 -2.67
C SER A 216 -9.37 -11.49 -3.11
N ILE A 217 -9.19 -10.29 -2.54
CA ILE A 217 -8.07 -9.41 -2.89
C ILE A 217 -6.71 -10.04 -2.54
N TYR A 218 -6.59 -10.58 -1.33
CA TYR A 218 -5.31 -11.09 -0.82
C TYR A 218 -4.96 -12.50 -1.32
N ARG A 219 -5.89 -13.18 -2.02
CA ARG A 219 -5.60 -14.38 -2.82
C ARG A 219 -5.07 -14.07 -4.21
N GLY A 220 -5.12 -12.80 -4.64
CA GLY A 220 -4.62 -12.38 -5.94
C GLY A 220 -3.11 -12.58 -6.10
N PHE A 221 -2.66 -12.69 -7.35
CA PHE A 221 -1.23 -12.79 -7.69
C PHE A 221 -0.50 -11.47 -7.54
N TYR A 222 -1.24 -10.37 -7.61
CA TYR A 222 -0.77 -9.02 -7.41
C TYR A 222 -1.89 -8.19 -6.80
N HIS A 223 -1.58 -7.39 -5.79
CA HIS A 223 -2.45 -6.29 -5.41
C HIS A 223 -1.64 -5.08 -4.97
N SER A 224 -2.09 -3.89 -5.35
CA SER A 224 -1.52 -2.62 -4.91
C SER A 224 -2.63 -1.67 -4.53
N GLN A 225 -2.66 -1.28 -3.26
CA GLN A 225 -3.49 -0.17 -2.77
C GLN A 225 -2.66 1.10 -2.79
N GLN A 226 -3.18 2.16 -3.40
CA GLN A 226 -2.48 3.42 -3.58
C GLN A 226 -3.38 4.58 -3.17
N LEU A 227 -2.74 5.59 -2.60
CA LEU A 227 -3.33 6.85 -2.18
C LEU A 227 -2.49 7.96 -2.80
N ARG A 228 -3.03 8.65 -3.80
CA ARG A 228 -2.37 9.81 -4.42
C ARG A 228 -3.14 11.08 -4.08
N LEU A 229 -2.40 12.07 -3.60
CA LEU A 229 -2.91 13.35 -3.15
C LEU A 229 -2.26 14.45 -3.98
N THR A 230 -3.07 15.38 -4.47
CA THR A 230 -2.57 16.59 -5.13
C THR A 230 -3.29 17.80 -4.52
N SER A 231 -2.51 18.77 -4.04
CA SER A 231 -2.99 20.06 -3.53
C SER A 231 -2.39 21.19 -4.36
N PRO A 232 -3.09 21.64 -5.42
CA PRO A 232 -2.66 22.77 -6.24
C PRO A 232 -2.90 24.14 -5.58
N GLU A 233 -3.44 24.19 -4.35
CA GLU A 233 -3.69 25.41 -3.57
C GLU A 233 -2.45 26.32 -3.43
N PHE A 234 -1.24 25.76 -3.58
CA PHE A 234 0.03 26.44 -3.37
C PHE A 234 0.74 26.93 -4.64
N GLU A 235 0.14 26.74 -5.84
CA GLU A 235 0.72 27.18 -7.14
C GLU A 235 0.13 28.49 -7.69
N GLY A 236 -0.63 29.25 -6.90
CA GLY A 236 -1.23 30.51 -7.36
C GLY A 236 -2.37 30.35 -8.37
N ARG A 237 -2.78 29.12 -8.71
CA ARG A 237 -4.05 28.81 -9.36
C ARG A 237 -5.13 28.72 -8.30
N LEU A 238 -5.78 29.86 -8.02
CA LEU A 238 -6.77 30.05 -6.95
C LEU A 238 -8.03 29.15 -7.02
N GLU A 239 -8.16 28.34 -8.08
CA GLU A 239 -9.41 27.65 -8.44
C GLU A 239 -9.38 26.12 -8.26
N SER A 240 -8.26 25.53 -7.81
CA SER A 240 -8.16 24.07 -7.71
C SER A 240 -7.96 23.64 -6.25
N GLY A 241 -8.94 22.91 -5.72
CA GLY A 241 -8.89 22.37 -4.37
C GLY A 241 -8.16 21.03 -4.27
N ILE A 242 -8.27 20.37 -3.11
CA ILE A 242 -7.56 19.13 -2.82
C ILE A 242 -8.20 17.96 -3.58
N VAL A 243 -7.38 17.19 -4.30
CA VAL A 243 -7.81 15.98 -5.02
C VAL A 243 -7.17 14.75 -4.36
N LEU A 244 -8.02 13.81 -3.93
CA LEU A 244 -7.63 12.51 -3.39
C LEU A 244 -8.02 11.40 -4.36
N LYS A 245 -7.03 10.72 -4.92
CA LYS A 245 -7.19 9.54 -5.75
C LYS A 245 -6.85 8.30 -4.94
N GLN A 246 -7.80 7.39 -4.84
CA GLN A 246 -7.68 6.10 -4.17
C GLN A 246 -7.81 5.00 -5.21
N THR A 247 -6.72 4.26 -5.44
CA THR A 247 -6.68 3.19 -6.43
C THR A 247 -6.38 1.84 -5.78
N LEU A 248 -7.05 0.79 -6.25
CA LEU A 248 -6.74 -0.60 -5.90
C LEU A 248 -6.62 -1.40 -7.18
N THR A 249 -5.41 -1.84 -7.49
CA THR A 249 -5.13 -2.69 -8.66
C THR A 249 -4.95 -4.12 -8.18
N VAL A 250 -5.68 -5.09 -8.73
CA VAL A 250 -5.62 -6.50 -8.34
C VAL A 250 -5.57 -7.38 -9.58
N VAL A 251 -4.70 -8.40 -9.56
CA VAL A 251 -4.67 -9.46 -10.58
C VAL A 251 -5.15 -10.76 -9.96
N LEU A 252 -6.29 -11.24 -10.44
CA LEU A 252 -6.99 -12.42 -9.91
C LEU A 252 -6.99 -13.54 -10.94
N GLN A 253 -6.93 -14.79 -10.47
CA GLN A 253 -7.16 -15.95 -11.32
C GLN A 253 -8.58 -16.48 -11.04
N PRO A 254 -9.46 -16.54 -12.06
CA PRO A 254 -10.78 -17.14 -11.89
C PRO A 254 -10.70 -18.65 -11.62
N ASP A 255 -11.64 -19.17 -10.83
CA ASP A 255 -11.74 -20.60 -10.56
C ASP A 255 -12.09 -21.40 -11.83
N SER A 256 -11.16 -22.25 -12.27
CA SER A 256 -11.26 -23.01 -13.51
C SER A 256 -12.19 -24.24 -13.44
N GLN A 257 -13.01 -24.38 -12.39
CA GLN A 257 -13.78 -25.62 -12.13
C GLN A 257 -14.86 -25.94 -13.19
N ARG A 258 -15.14 -25.04 -14.14
CA ARG A 258 -16.02 -25.32 -15.30
C ARG A 258 -15.29 -25.67 -16.60
N ALA A 259 -13.94 -25.68 -16.62
CA ALA A 259 -13.18 -26.17 -17.77
C ALA A 259 -13.03 -27.70 -17.67
N SER A 260 -14.07 -28.40 -18.11
CA SER A 260 -14.08 -29.84 -18.39
C SER A 260 -12.82 -30.29 -19.14
N ASN A 261 -12.22 -31.40 -18.67
CA ASN A 261 -11.11 -32.15 -19.23
C ASN A 261 -11.37 -32.63 -20.67
N THR A 262 -11.23 -31.79 -21.70
CA THR A 262 -11.44 -32.27 -23.09
C THR A 262 -10.61 -31.62 -24.19
N TYR A 263 -9.57 -30.85 -23.86
CA TYR A 263 -8.60 -30.40 -24.86
C TYR A 263 -7.18 -30.78 -24.43
N SER A 264 -6.65 -31.81 -25.06
CA SER A 264 -5.23 -32.15 -25.06
C SER A 264 -4.50 -31.24 -26.06
N SER A 265 -3.45 -30.58 -25.58
CA SER A 265 -2.43 -29.82 -26.33
C SER A 265 -2.66 -28.31 -26.55
N GLU A 266 -1.73 -27.54 -25.95
CA GLU A 266 -1.22 -26.19 -26.30
C GLU A 266 -2.10 -24.93 -26.17
N THR A 267 -3.42 -24.94 -26.36
CA THR A 267 -4.23 -23.70 -26.20
C THR A 267 -5.38 -23.89 -25.20
N LYS A 268 -5.14 -23.52 -23.94
CA LYS A 268 -6.18 -23.53 -22.89
C LYS A 268 -7.20 -22.43 -23.17
N LEU A 269 -8.48 -22.78 -23.13
CA LEU A 269 -9.57 -21.82 -23.14
C LEU A 269 -9.43 -20.86 -21.96
N GLN A 270 -9.64 -19.57 -22.20
CA GLN A 270 -9.66 -18.55 -21.16
C GLN A 270 -10.78 -18.87 -20.14
N PRO A 271 -10.52 -18.78 -18.83
CA PRO A 271 -11.52 -19.11 -17.83
C PRO A 271 -12.66 -18.09 -17.87
N SER A 272 -13.90 -18.58 -17.88
CA SER A 272 -15.09 -17.74 -17.76
C SER A 272 -15.23 -17.25 -16.33
N TRP A 273 -15.66 -16.00 -16.15
CA TRP A 273 -15.73 -15.37 -14.83
C TRP A 273 -16.94 -14.44 -14.70
N SER A 274 -17.36 -14.20 -13.46
CA SER A 274 -18.30 -13.14 -13.07
C SER A 274 -17.74 -12.37 -11.89
N LEU A 275 -18.24 -11.15 -11.64
CA LEU A 275 -17.87 -10.38 -10.44
C LEU A 275 -18.10 -11.19 -9.17
N SER A 276 -19.23 -11.90 -9.10
CA SER A 276 -19.52 -12.81 -7.99
C SER A 276 -18.54 -13.97 -7.85
N SER A 277 -17.99 -14.50 -8.95
CA SER A 277 -17.04 -15.63 -8.87
C SER A 277 -15.65 -15.18 -8.42
N ILE A 278 -15.18 -14.00 -8.86
CA ILE A 278 -13.82 -13.51 -8.52
C ILE A 278 -13.77 -12.76 -7.19
N PHE A 279 -14.80 -11.99 -6.85
CA PHE A 279 -14.86 -11.19 -5.61
C PHE A 279 -15.75 -11.79 -4.52
N GLY A 280 -16.44 -12.90 -4.80
CA GLY A 280 -17.37 -13.54 -3.85
C GLY A 280 -18.64 -12.73 -3.56
N ARG A 281 -18.83 -11.58 -4.22
CA ARG A 281 -19.93 -10.63 -3.96
C ARG A 281 -20.47 -10.03 -5.25
N LYS A 282 -21.73 -9.58 -5.19
CA LYS A 282 -22.40 -8.82 -6.26
C LYS A 282 -22.60 -7.37 -5.81
N VAL A 283 -22.69 -6.45 -6.76
CA VAL A 283 -22.96 -5.04 -6.44
C VAL A 283 -24.48 -4.86 -6.35
N THR A 284 -25.00 -4.70 -5.13
CA THR A 284 -26.45 -4.63 -4.93
C THR A 284 -27.01 -3.23 -5.18
N SER A 285 -26.29 -2.17 -4.79
CA SER A 285 -26.72 -0.79 -4.99
C SER A 285 -25.52 0.15 -5.24
N ARG A 286 -25.78 1.29 -5.89
CA ARG A 286 -24.81 2.38 -6.06
C ARG A 286 -24.50 3.07 -4.74
N CYS A 287 -23.32 3.66 -4.59
CA CYS A 287 -23.05 4.58 -3.49
C CYS A 287 -23.92 5.83 -3.65
N VAL A 288 -24.80 6.12 -2.67
CA VAL A 288 -25.74 7.27 -2.73
C VAL A 288 -24.99 8.61 -2.76
N LEU A 289 -23.81 8.65 -2.13
CA LEU A 289 -22.95 9.84 -2.06
C LEU A 289 -22.05 10.01 -3.30
N ALA A 290 -22.02 9.03 -4.21
CA ALA A 290 -21.24 9.13 -5.44
C ALA A 290 -22.01 9.85 -6.55
N LYS A 291 -21.34 10.79 -7.21
CA LYS A 291 -21.81 11.49 -8.41
C LYS A 291 -21.95 10.53 -9.59
N SER A 292 -21.03 9.57 -9.72
CA SER A 292 -21.06 8.53 -10.74
C SER A 292 -20.49 7.22 -10.21
N SER A 293 -21.10 6.12 -10.68
CA SER A 293 -20.72 4.74 -10.37
C SER A 293 -20.67 3.91 -11.65
N ASN A 294 -19.49 3.78 -12.23
CA ASN A 294 -19.32 3.17 -13.56
C ASN A 294 -18.41 1.94 -13.51
N VAL A 295 -18.76 0.91 -14.25
CA VAL A 295 -17.90 -0.26 -14.50
C VAL A 295 -17.51 -0.26 -15.97
N TYR A 296 -16.26 -0.56 -16.24
CA TYR A 296 -15.66 -0.59 -17.55
C TYR A 296 -15.05 -1.96 -17.80
N LEU A 297 -15.33 -2.56 -18.94
CA LEU A 297 -14.63 -3.74 -19.43
C LEU A 297 -13.79 -3.33 -20.64
N GLN A 298 -12.48 -3.48 -20.54
CA GLN A 298 -11.55 -3.12 -21.61
C GLN A 298 -11.06 -4.38 -22.32
N LEU A 299 -11.25 -4.41 -23.63
CA LEU A 299 -10.57 -5.33 -24.52
C LEU A 299 -9.40 -4.59 -25.16
N GLU A 300 -8.21 -5.10 -24.91
CA GLU A 300 -6.97 -4.51 -25.40
C GLU A 300 -6.83 -4.66 -26.91
N GLY A 301 -6.10 -3.76 -27.56
CA GLY A 301 -5.92 -3.77 -29.02
C GLY A 301 -5.39 -5.11 -29.54
N GLY A 302 -4.39 -5.70 -28.89
CA GLY A 302 -3.86 -7.01 -29.26
C GLY A 302 -4.88 -8.16 -29.18
N LEU A 303 -5.87 -8.07 -28.28
CA LEU A 303 -6.97 -9.03 -28.24
C LEU A 303 -7.97 -8.73 -29.36
N VAL A 304 -8.31 -7.46 -29.58
CA VAL A 304 -9.25 -7.03 -30.62
C VAL A 304 -8.74 -7.40 -32.02
N THR A 305 -7.44 -7.25 -32.30
CA THR A 305 -6.83 -7.67 -33.58
C THR A 305 -7.02 -9.17 -33.83
N GLU A 306 -6.79 -10.00 -32.82
CA GLU A 306 -6.94 -11.46 -32.96
C GLU A 306 -8.39 -11.85 -33.20
N LEU A 307 -9.33 -11.20 -32.50
CA LEU A 307 -10.76 -11.41 -32.70
C LEU A 307 -11.20 -11.01 -34.13
N GLU A 308 -10.67 -9.91 -34.66
CA GLU A 308 -10.93 -9.46 -36.03
C GLU A 308 -10.29 -10.37 -37.09
N ASN A 309 -9.08 -10.87 -36.85
CA ASN A 309 -8.36 -11.77 -37.77
C ASN A 309 -9.10 -13.11 -37.91
N VAL A 310 -9.50 -13.73 -36.80
CA VAL A 310 -10.23 -15.01 -36.82
C VAL A 310 -11.64 -14.85 -37.44
N GLN A 311 -12.22 -13.64 -37.43
CA GLN A 311 -13.48 -13.36 -38.13
C GLN A 311 -13.31 -13.22 -39.65
N LYS A 312 -12.21 -12.63 -40.12
CA LYS A 312 -11.90 -12.51 -41.55
C LYS A 312 -11.74 -13.89 -42.21
N GLU A 313 -11.23 -14.87 -41.47
CA GLU A 313 -11.14 -16.26 -41.93
C GLU A 313 -12.51 -16.97 -42.04
N ASN A 314 -13.54 -16.49 -41.32
CA ASN A 314 -14.86 -17.15 -41.21
C ASN A 314 -15.99 -16.49 -42.04
N VAL A 315 -15.70 -15.54 -42.94
CA VAL A 315 -16.66 -14.93 -43.91
C VAL A 315 -18.00 -14.50 -43.28
N ILE A 316 -17.99 -13.69 -42.22
CA ILE A 316 -19.17 -12.90 -41.80
C ILE A 316 -18.71 -11.49 -41.36
N SER A 317 -19.00 -10.48 -42.18
CA SER A 317 -18.66 -9.07 -41.93
C SER A 317 -19.63 -8.42 -40.93
N TRP A 318 -19.10 -7.87 -39.83
CA TRP A 318 -19.88 -7.23 -38.76
C TRP A 318 -19.72 -5.71 -38.64
N ILE A 319 -19.41 -4.99 -39.72
CA ILE A 319 -19.14 -3.54 -39.61
C ILE A 319 -19.82 -2.76 -40.73
N ASP A 320 -21.14 -2.64 -40.65
CA ASP A 320 -21.86 -1.50 -41.27
C ASP A 320 -23.23 -1.17 -40.63
N ASN A 321 -23.66 -1.88 -39.57
CA ASN A 321 -24.87 -1.50 -38.83
C ASN A 321 -24.56 -1.26 -37.34
N VAL A 322 -23.87 -0.14 -37.06
CA VAL A 322 -23.97 0.53 -35.75
C VAL A 322 -25.26 1.37 -35.77
N GLY A 323 -26.38 0.66 -35.90
CA GLY A 323 -27.72 1.13 -35.66
C GLY A 323 -28.34 0.18 -34.64
N SER A 324 -28.90 0.76 -33.58
CA SER A 324 -29.76 0.13 -32.57
C SER A 324 -30.35 -1.24 -32.99
N GLU A 325 -30.06 -2.30 -32.20
CA GLU A 325 -30.65 -3.66 -32.21
C GLU A 325 -29.76 -4.88 -32.61
N GLY A 326 -28.44 -4.74 -32.78
CA GLY A 326 -27.55 -5.84 -33.17
C GLY A 326 -26.83 -6.63 -32.05
N TRP A 327 -27.27 -6.63 -30.80
CA TRP A 327 -26.48 -7.18 -29.66
C TRP A 327 -26.67 -8.67 -29.36
N ARG A 328 -26.83 -9.54 -30.36
CA ARG A 328 -26.90 -10.99 -30.12
C ARG A 328 -25.82 -11.72 -30.91
N THR A 329 -24.98 -12.43 -30.13
CA THR A 329 -23.94 -13.40 -30.49
C THR A 329 -22.62 -12.87 -31.05
N ASN A 330 -21.69 -12.53 -30.15
CA ASN A 330 -20.26 -12.57 -30.46
C ASN A 330 -19.82 -14.06 -30.46
N PRO A 331 -19.11 -14.53 -31.51
CA PRO A 331 -18.70 -15.93 -31.62
C PRO A 331 -17.64 -16.34 -30.56
N PHE A 332 -16.90 -15.38 -29.99
CA PHE A 332 -15.78 -15.66 -29.10
C PHE A 332 -16.10 -15.59 -27.62
N PHE A 333 -17.02 -14.71 -27.22
CA PHE A 333 -17.44 -14.56 -25.83
C PHE A 333 -18.88 -14.05 -25.73
N ASP A 334 -19.55 -14.36 -24.64
CA ASP A 334 -20.81 -13.71 -24.25
C ASP A 334 -20.63 -12.89 -22.97
N LEU A 335 -21.40 -11.82 -22.87
CA LEU A 335 -21.46 -10.95 -21.69
C LEU A 335 -22.78 -11.21 -20.96
N SER A 336 -22.74 -11.32 -19.63
CA SER A 336 -23.95 -11.54 -18.82
C SER A 336 -24.91 -10.34 -18.82
N VAL A 337 -24.38 -9.15 -19.08
CA VAL A 337 -25.08 -7.87 -19.05
C VAL A 337 -24.73 -7.07 -20.30
N ASN A 338 -25.72 -6.41 -20.89
CA ASN A 338 -25.53 -5.53 -22.04
C ASN A 338 -24.87 -4.20 -21.61
N PRO A 339 -23.87 -3.70 -22.36
CA PRO A 339 -23.23 -2.41 -22.08
C PRO A 339 -24.19 -1.24 -22.29
N ASP A 340 -23.96 -0.13 -21.62
CA ASP A 340 -24.70 1.11 -21.84
C ASP A 340 -24.15 1.91 -23.01
N SER A 341 -22.83 1.91 -23.15
CA SER A 341 -22.12 2.49 -24.29
C SER A 341 -20.85 1.72 -24.58
N VAL A 342 -20.39 1.80 -25.84
CA VAL A 342 -19.13 1.20 -26.29
C VAL A 342 -18.27 2.32 -26.84
N LEU A 343 -17.11 2.51 -26.25
CA LEU A 343 -16.14 3.53 -26.66
C LEU A 343 -14.99 2.83 -27.37
N ARG A 344 -14.66 3.27 -28.59
CA ARG A 344 -13.46 2.81 -29.29
C ARG A 344 -12.35 3.83 -29.12
N GLU A 345 -11.14 3.32 -28.98
CA GLU A 345 -9.95 4.14 -28.97
C GLU A 345 -9.79 4.86 -30.32
N VAL A 346 -9.62 6.18 -30.26
CA VAL A 346 -9.39 7.06 -31.41
C VAL A 346 -7.92 7.04 -31.73
N ASN A 347 -7.57 6.70 -32.97
CA ASN A 347 -6.19 6.57 -33.42
C ASN A 347 -5.41 5.69 -32.44
N GLY A 348 -5.79 4.41 -32.37
CA GLY A 348 -5.02 3.39 -31.64
C GLY A 348 -3.54 3.62 -31.92
N LEU A 349 -2.75 3.77 -30.86
CA LEU A 349 -1.35 4.13 -31.00
C LEU A 349 -0.69 3.07 -31.92
N HIS A 350 -0.25 3.51 -33.09
CA HIS A 350 0.58 2.75 -34.02
C HIS A 350 0.02 1.41 -34.55
N GLY A 351 -1.03 1.45 -35.39
CA GLY A 351 -1.34 0.39 -36.36
C GLY A 351 -1.86 -0.95 -35.80
N SER A 352 -1.86 -1.13 -34.48
CA SER A 352 -2.62 -2.16 -33.78
C SER A 352 -4.09 -1.71 -33.66
N SER A 353 -5.05 -2.65 -33.70
CA SER A 353 -6.46 -2.27 -33.66
C SER A 353 -6.80 -1.52 -32.38
N SER A 354 -7.75 -0.58 -32.49
CA SER A 354 -8.20 0.25 -31.38
C SER A 354 -8.68 -0.61 -30.20
N SER A 355 -8.20 -0.35 -28.99
CA SER A 355 -8.81 -0.95 -27.80
C SER A 355 -10.28 -0.55 -27.69
N VAL A 356 -11.10 -1.46 -27.16
CA VAL A 356 -12.55 -1.27 -27.02
C VAL A 356 -12.92 -1.27 -25.55
N LEU A 357 -13.69 -0.26 -25.14
CA LEU A 357 -14.12 -0.06 -23.76
C LEU A 357 -15.65 -0.12 -23.66
N TYR A 358 -16.16 -1.11 -22.93
CA TYR A 358 -17.58 -1.26 -22.64
C TYR A 358 -17.91 -0.58 -21.32
N LYS A 359 -18.83 0.39 -21.32
CA LYS A 359 -19.26 1.16 -20.14
C LYS A 359 -20.58 0.61 -19.60
N TYR A 360 -20.66 0.47 -18.28
CA TYR A 360 -21.85 0.02 -17.55
C TYR A 360 -22.12 0.98 -16.39
N SER A 361 -23.33 1.52 -16.29
CA SER A 361 -23.76 2.37 -15.19
C SER A 361 -24.43 1.53 -14.10
N VAL A 362 -23.86 1.56 -12.90
CA VAL A 362 -24.40 0.82 -11.73
C VAL A 362 -25.72 1.43 -11.25
N ALA A 363 -26.03 2.67 -11.64
CA ALA A 363 -27.24 3.38 -11.19
C ALA A 363 -28.57 2.69 -11.58
N LYS A 364 -28.55 1.79 -12.56
CA LYS A 364 -29.73 1.05 -13.03
C LYS A 364 -30.08 -0.15 -12.14
N TYR A 365 -29.20 -0.53 -11.22
CA TYR A 365 -29.29 -1.75 -10.42
C TYR A 365 -29.67 -1.46 -8.97
N SER A 366 -30.36 -2.41 -8.34
CA SER A 366 -30.87 -2.32 -6.96
C SER A 366 -30.79 -3.69 -6.27
N ASP A 367 -31.09 -3.75 -4.97
CA ASP A 367 -31.02 -5.02 -4.23
C ASP A 367 -31.87 -6.15 -4.83
N SER A 368 -32.96 -5.80 -5.53
CA SER A 368 -33.84 -6.75 -6.25
C SER A 368 -33.21 -7.32 -7.53
N ARG A 369 -32.29 -6.58 -8.16
CA ARG A 369 -31.56 -6.94 -9.38
C ARG A 369 -30.11 -6.47 -9.23
N PRO A 370 -29.26 -7.23 -8.51
CA PRO A 370 -27.89 -6.84 -8.29
C PRO A 370 -27.10 -6.89 -9.61
N PHE A 371 -26.12 -5.99 -9.74
CA PHE A 371 -25.20 -5.97 -10.86
C PHE A 371 -24.12 -7.06 -10.69
N ASP A 372 -24.00 -7.92 -11.71
CA ASP A 372 -23.04 -9.02 -11.76
C ASP A 372 -22.57 -9.21 -13.21
N LEU A 373 -21.55 -8.44 -13.59
CA LEU A 373 -20.91 -8.54 -14.88
C LEU A 373 -20.09 -9.84 -14.95
N GLY A 374 -20.28 -10.60 -16.00
CA GLY A 374 -19.52 -11.79 -16.30
C GLY A 374 -19.25 -11.93 -17.78
N LEU A 375 -18.13 -12.58 -18.08
CA LEU A 375 -17.62 -12.83 -19.41
C LEU A 375 -17.41 -14.33 -19.56
N THR A 376 -18.11 -14.92 -20.52
CA THR A 376 -18.02 -16.36 -20.82
C THR A 376 -17.35 -16.57 -22.17
N TRP A 377 -16.17 -17.18 -22.16
CA TRP A 377 -15.39 -17.49 -23.36
C TRP A 377 -15.93 -18.73 -24.06
N LYS A 378 -16.05 -18.66 -25.40
CA LYS A 378 -16.48 -19.76 -26.28
C LYS A 378 -15.33 -20.38 -27.06
N SER A 379 -14.30 -19.58 -27.36
CA SER A 379 -13.16 -20.00 -28.18
C SER A 379 -11.85 -19.60 -27.51
N PRO A 380 -10.78 -20.40 -27.66
CA PRO A 380 -9.46 -20.04 -27.17
C PRO A 380 -8.89 -18.89 -27.99
N VAL A 381 -8.35 -17.87 -27.31
CA VAL A 381 -7.67 -16.73 -27.92
C VAL A 381 -6.40 -16.45 -27.12
N VAL A 382 -5.30 -16.20 -27.83
CA VAL A 382 -4.00 -15.86 -27.27
C VAL A 382 -3.55 -14.55 -27.89
N TRP A 383 -3.14 -13.59 -27.06
CA TRP A 383 -2.64 -12.29 -27.49
C TRP A 383 -1.46 -11.86 -26.62
N SER A 384 -0.84 -10.74 -26.97
CA SER A 384 0.20 -10.10 -26.18
C SER A 384 -0.24 -8.70 -25.74
N CYS A 385 0.14 -8.32 -24.52
CA CYS A 385 -0.05 -6.97 -24.01
C CYS A 385 1.05 -6.04 -24.53
N PRO A 386 0.80 -4.73 -24.67
CA PRO A 386 1.79 -3.76 -25.11
C PRO A 386 2.88 -3.62 -24.03
N GLN A 387 4.11 -3.88 -24.45
CA GLN A 387 5.28 -3.88 -23.58
C GLN A 387 6.01 -2.54 -23.66
N ALA A 388 6.72 -2.19 -22.58
CA ALA A 388 7.63 -1.05 -22.60
C ALA A 388 8.75 -1.28 -23.63
N PRO A 389 9.42 -0.21 -24.13
CA PRO A 389 10.46 -0.33 -25.16
C PRO A 389 11.58 -1.33 -24.78
N LEU A 390 12.01 -1.28 -23.53
CA LEU A 390 12.95 -2.24 -22.96
C LEU A 390 12.34 -2.92 -21.74
N HIS A 391 12.43 -4.25 -21.70
CA HIS A 391 12.20 -5.04 -20.49
C HIS A 391 13.41 -4.90 -19.58
N ALA A 392 13.17 -4.55 -18.31
CA ALA A 392 14.24 -4.41 -17.34
C ALA A 392 14.21 -5.51 -16.29
N SER A 393 15.38 -6.10 -16.05
CA SER A 393 15.61 -7.09 -15.01
C SER A 393 16.87 -6.74 -14.23
N ARG A 394 16.91 -7.11 -12.96
CA ARG A 394 17.98 -6.80 -12.04
C ARG A 394 18.35 -8.03 -11.22
N PHE A 395 19.64 -8.28 -11.06
CA PHE A 395 20.16 -9.42 -10.32
C PHE A 395 21.51 -9.12 -9.66
N LEU A 396 21.87 -9.94 -8.67
CA LEU A 396 23.17 -9.88 -8.01
C LEU A 396 24.17 -10.78 -8.74
N ILE A 397 25.40 -10.29 -8.90
CA ILE A 397 26.55 -11.01 -9.44
C ILE A 397 27.61 -11.12 -8.34
N GLY A 398 28.37 -12.21 -8.36
CA GLY A 398 29.48 -12.44 -7.44
C GLY A 398 29.15 -13.45 -6.34
N SER A 399 30.20 -14.00 -5.75
CA SER A 399 30.12 -14.98 -4.67
C SER A 399 30.90 -14.48 -3.45
N GLY A 400 30.42 -14.84 -2.26
CA GLY A 400 31.05 -14.48 -0.99
C GLY A 400 30.25 -13.47 -0.16
N ASN A 401 30.77 -13.20 1.04
CA ASN A 401 30.11 -12.36 2.04
C ASN A 401 30.73 -10.96 2.20
N GLU A 402 31.79 -10.65 1.45
CA GLU A 402 32.46 -9.35 1.49
C GLU A 402 32.09 -8.50 0.28
N ARG A 403 32.25 -9.02 -0.94
CA ARG A 403 32.03 -8.28 -2.19
C ARG A 403 30.87 -8.85 -3.00
N GLY A 404 30.24 -7.99 -3.79
CA GLY A 404 29.23 -8.35 -4.77
C GLY A 404 29.16 -7.34 -5.90
N ALA A 405 28.29 -7.58 -6.86
CA ALA A 405 27.98 -6.62 -7.90
C ALA A 405 26.47 -6.62 -8.18
N ILE A 406 25.94 -5.45 -8.52
CA ILE A 406 24.57 -5.26 -8.99
C ILE A 406 24.62 -5.19 -10.51
N ALA A 407 23.80 -6.00 -11.18
CA ALA A 407 23.60 -5.91 -12.61
C ALA A 407 22.16 -5.51 -12.93
N ILE A 408 22.00 -4.56 -13.85
CA ILE A 408 20.72 -4.20 -14.47
C ILE A 408 20.82 -4.57 -15.94
N SER A 409 19.94 -5.44 -16.40
CA SER A 409 19.81 -5.87 -17.79
C SER A 409 18.55 -5.27 -18.40
N LEU A 410 18.72 -4.64 -19.56
CA LEU A 410 17.68 -4.04 -20.38
C LEU A 410 17.63 -4.82 -21.70
N ILE A 411 16.51 -5.44 -22.00
CA ILE A 411 16.32 -6.27 -23.19
C ILE A 411 15.25 -5.62 -24.07
N SER A 412 15.53 -5.44 -25.35
CA SER A 412 14.56 -4.89 -26.29
C SER A 412 13.37 -5.83 -26.47
N THR A 413 12.16 -5.27 -26.43
CA THR A 413 10.92 -6.02 -26.64
C THR A 413 10.53 -6.08 -28.12
N GLY A 414 11.40 -5.60 -29.03
CA GLY A 414 11.13 -5.56 -30.48
C GLY A 414 10.10 -4.51 -30.90
N SER A 415 9.60 -3.72 -29.95
CA SER A 415 8.60 -2.68 -30.17
C SER A 415 9.21 -1.36 -30.68
N ASN A 416 10.54 -1.21 -30.62
CA ASN A 416 11.29 0.00 -31.00
C ASN A 416 11.11 0.43 -32.47
N GLU A 417 10.94 -0.52 -33.41
CA GLU A 417 10.79 -0.22 -34.84
C GLU A 417 9.48 0.53 -35.15
N HIS A 418 8.44 0.35 -34.32
CA HIS A 418 7.10 0.90 -34.57
C HIS A 418 6.80 2.19 -33.79
N PHE A 419 7.63 2.58 -32.82
CA PHE A 419 7.41 3.78 -31.99
C PHE A 419 7.97 5.09 -32.59
N LEU A 420 8.73 5.01 -33.69
CA LEU A 420 9.39 6.16 -34.31
C LEU A 420 8.51 6.83 -35.37
N GLY A 421 7.27 7.12 -35.00
CA GLY A 421 6.39 7.96 -35.79
C GLY A 421 6.57 9.43 -35.41
N ALA A 422 7.17 10.20 -36.32
CA ALA A 422 7.07 11.68 -36.43
C ALA A 422 8.04 12.58 -35.66
N ASN A 423 9.36 12.30 -35.68
CA ASN A 423 10.41 13.34 -35.63
C ASN A 423 11.76 12.81 -36.18
N ILE A 424 11.76 12.22 -37.37
CA ILE A 424 13.01 11.93 -38.09
C ILE A 424 13.35 13.19 -38.90
N VAL A 425 14.00 14.15 -38.23
CA VAL A 425 14.85 15.15 -38.89
C VAL A 425 16.27 14.63 -38.71
N GLU A 426 16.82 14.01 -39.76
CA GLU A 426 18.24 13.74 -40.09
C GLU A 426 19.33 13.52 -39.00
N ASP A 427 18.99 13.29 -37.74
CA ASP A 427 19.94 12.93 -36.69
C ASP A 427 19.49 11.66 -35.97
N ARG A 428 20.46 10.75 -35.81
CA ARG A 428 20.33 9.37 -35.31
C ARG A 428 19.30 9.26 -34.18
N CYS A 429 18.31 8.39 -34.35
CA CYS A 429 17.35 8.07 -33.31
C CYS A 429 18.05 7.66 -32.01
N LYS A 430 17.70 8.30 -30.89
CA LYS A 430 18.23 7.99 -29.55
C LYS A 430 17.09 7.64 -28.60
N LEU A 431 17.21 6.47 -27.99
CA LEU A 431 16.36 5.99 -26.91
C LEU A 431 16.94 6.48 -25.58
N GLU A 432 16.18 7.34 -24.89
CA GLU A 432 16.53 7.85 -23.56
C GLU A 432 15.91 6.95 -22.48
N VAL A 433 16.73 6.55 -21.51
CA VAL A 433 16.33 5.70 -20.38
C VAL A 433 16.87 6.30 -19.09
N ASP A 434 15.95 6.63 -18.17
CA ASP A 434 16.30 7.14 -16.85
C ASP A 434 16.27 6.00 -15.84
N ILE A 435 17.34 5.86 -15.05
CA ILE A 435 17.41 4.89 -13.95
C ILE A 435 17.54 5.65 -12.63
N PHE A 436 16.63 5.39 -11.70
CA PHE A 436 16.72 5.83 -10.32
C PHE A 436 16.89 4.61 -9.41
N GLN A 437 17.99 4.59 -8.65
CA GLN A 437 18.28 3.50 -7.74
C GLN A 437 18.70 4.01 -6.37
N VAL A 438 18.04 3.47 -5.34
CA VAL A 438 18.37 3.67 -3.93
C VAL A 438 18.99 2.37 -3.41
N VAL A 439 20.08 2.51 -2.67
CA VAL A 439 20.83 1.41 -2.07
C VAL A 439 21.02 1.71 -0.58
N PRO A 440 20.67 0.78 0.32
CA PRO A 440 20.86 0.98 1.76
C PRO A 440 22.32 1.24 2.13
N TRP A 441 22.54 1.93 3.25
CA TRP A 441 23.87 2.35 3.70
C TRP A 441 24.86 1.18 3.91
N TYR A 442 24.36 0.01 4.29
CA TYR A 442 25.16 -1.22 4.47
C TYR A 442 25.58 -1.88 3.15
N VAL A 443 25.24 -1.32 2.01
CA VAL A 443 25.74 -1.75 0.69
C VAL A 443 26.55 -0.58 0.12
N LYS A 444 27.88 -0.74 0.13
CA LYS A 444 28.83 0.31 -0.27
C LYS A 444 29.14 0.18 -1.76
N VAL A 445 28.41 0.91 -2.59
CA VAL A 445 28.53 0.84 -4.05
C VAL A 445 29.72 1.67 -4.54
N TYR A 446 30.55 1.06 -5.37
CA TYR A 446 31.64 1.73 -6.07
C TYR A 446 31.18 2.28 -7.41
N TYR A 447 30.59 3.47 -7.41
CA TYR A 447 30.02 4.07 -8.63
C TYR A 447 31.04 4.27 -9.78
N HIS A 448 32.33 4.38 -9.46
CA HIS A 448 33.41 4.48 -10.45
C HIS A 448 33.66 3.16 -11.21
N THR A 449 33.17 2.02 -10.73
CA THR A 449 33.32 0.72 -11.40
C THR A 449 32.18 0.44 -12.38
N LEU A 450 31.35 1.44 -12.71
CA LEU A 450 30.26 1.29 -13.66
C LEU A 450 30.80 0.79 -14.99
N ARG A 451 30.39 -0.41 -15.40
CA ARG A 451 30.63 -0.93 -16.75
C ARG A 451 29.32 -1.05 -17.48
N VAL A 452 29.34 -0.63 -18.74
CA VAL A 452 28.19 -0.67 -19.63
C VAL A 452 28.51 -1.63 -20.77
N PHE A 453 27.61 -2.56 -21.03
CA PHE A 453 27.67 -3.49 -22.14
C PHE A 453 26.47 -3.21 -23.05
N VAL A 454 26.71 -3.05 -24.34
CA VAL A 454 25.67 -2.88 -25.36
C VAL A 454 25.83 -4.04 -26.35
N ASP A 455 24.76 -4.82 -26.53
CA ASP A 455 24.74 -6.01 -27.39
C ASP A 455 25.91 -6.99 -27.11
N GLY A 456 26.26 -7.13 -25.83
CA GLY A 456 27.34 -7.98 -25.34
C GLY A 456 28.75 -7.40 -25.47
N GLN A 457 28.92 -6.23 -26.10
CA GLN A 457 30.20 -5.55 -26.23
C GLN A 457 30.38 -4.48 -25.14
N PRO A 458 31.55 -4.39 -24.49
CA PRO A 458 31.83 -3.32 -23.53
C PRO A 458 31.91 -1.97 -24.25
N GLN A 459 31.12 -1.00 -23.80
CA GLN A 459 31.11 0.37 -24.33
C GLN A 459 31.72 1.32 -23.30
N ALA A 460 32.36 2.41 -23.76
CA ALA A 460 32.79 3.47 -22.87
C ALA A 460 31.57 4.14 -22.21
N VAL A 461 31.66 4.37 -20.91
CA VAL A 461 30.57 4.95 -20.11
C VAL A 461 30.14 6.32 -20.66
N THR A 462 31.09 7.13 -21.15
CA THR A 462 30.85 8.46 -21.73
C THR A 462 30.03 8.45 -23.01
N ASP A 463 29.99 7.33 -23.74
CA ASP A 463 29.26 7.25 -25.00
C ASP A 463 27.75 7.00 -24.78
N VAL A 464 27.42 6.41 -23.63
CA VAL A 464 26.05 5.97 -23.29
C VAL A 464 25.44 6.81 -22.18
N VAL A 465 26.21 7.12 -21.13
CA VAL A 465 25.74 7.87 -19.97
C VAL A 465 25.87 9.37 -20.27
N GLU A 466 24.73 10.03 -20.47
CA GLU A 466 24.72 11.47 -20.69
C GLU A 466 24.86 12.25 -19.38
N LYS A 467 24.16 11.80 -18.34
CA LYS A 467 24.20 12.40 -17.00
C LYS A 467 24.21 11.31 -15.94
N MET A 468 25.03 11.55 -14.91
CA MET A 468 25.12 10.69 -13.75
C MET A 468 25.20 11.58 -12.50
N ARG A 469 24.25 11.40 -11.60
CA ARG A 469 24.26 12.00 -10.26
C ARG A 469 24.26 10.89 -9.24
N VAL A 470 25.19 11.00 -8.31
CA VAL A 470 25.42 10.00 -7.29
C VAL A 470 25.57 10.68 -5.96
N SER A 471 24.88 10.13 -4.96
CA SER A 471 25.13 10.41 -3.55
C SER A 471 25.58 9.10 -2.93
N PRO A 472 26.87 8.94 -2.56
CA PRO A 472 27.34 7.72 -1.90
C PRO A 472 26.63 7.47 -0.56
N SER A 473 26.56 6.20 -0.16
CA SER A 473 26.07 5.83 1.16
C SER A 473 27.05 6.26 2.25
N GLU A 474 26.50 6.74 3.37
CA GLU A 474 27.24 7.00 4.59
C GLU A 474 26.75 6.07 5.71
N ASP A 475 27.69 5.43 6.40
CA ASP A 475 27.37 4.42 7.41
C ASP A 475 26.45 4.97 8.49
N LYS A 476 25.25 4.41 8.59
CA LYS A 476 24.19 4.80 9.53
C LYS A 476 23.70 6.26 9.41
N VAL A 477 24.04 6.95 8.32
CA VAL A 477 23.62 8.35 8.09
C VAL A 477 22.66 8.45 6.91
N SER A 478 23.05 7.96 5.72
CA SER A 478 22.26 8.12 4.50
C SER A 478 22.37 6.94 3.54
N PRO A 479 21.31 6.62 2.78
CA PRO A 479 21.40 5.63 1.71
C PRO A 479 22.21 6.17 0.53
N GLY A 480 22.76 5.24 -0.26
CA GLY A 480 23.36 5.54 -1.55
C GLY A 480 22.27 5.76 -2.60
N VAL A 481 22.41 6.79 -3.43
CA VAL A 481 21.46 7.15 -4.48
C VAL A 481 22.20 7.30 -5.80
N MET A 482 21.60 6.77 -6.87
CA MET A 482 22.10 6.90 -8.22
C MET A 482 20.98 7.28 -9.18
N GLU A 483 21.20 8.37 -9.90
CA GLU A 483 20.36 8.85 -10.99
C GLU A 483 21.19 8.83 -12.28
N LEU A 484 20.79 7.99 -13.24
CA LEU A 484 21.45 7.87 -14.54
C LEU A 484 20.48 8.27 -15.65
N VAL A 485 20.96 9.04 -16.62
CA VAL A 485 20.30 9.27 -17.91
C VAL A 485 21.14 8.61 -18.99
N LEU A 486 20.59 7.56 -19.59
CA LEU A 486 21.25 6.75 -20.60
C LEU A 486 20.68 7.08 -21.98
N LYS A 487 21.55 7.17 -22.98
CA LYS A 487 21.17 7.34 -24.39
C LYS A 487 21.69 6.17 -25.21
N PHE A 488 20.76 5.34 -25.66
CA PHE A 488 21.03 4.20 -26.53
C PHE A 488 20.64 4.50 -27.98
N PRO A 489 21.26 3.86 -28.97
CA PRO A 489 20.69 3.75 -30.31
C PRO A 489 19.33 3.03 -30.26
N CYS A 490 18.40 3.36 -31.16
CA CYS A 490 17.07 2.75 -31.18
C CYS A 490 17.08 1.27 -31.59
N ASP A 491 18.11 0.83 -32.33
CA ASP A 491 18.29 -0.56 -32.82
C ASP A 491 18.92 -1.50 -31.78
N ILE A 492 19.03 -1.07 -30.52
CA ILE A 492 19.63 -1.87 -29.45
C ILE A 492 18.82 -3.14 -29.20
N LYS A 493 19.51 -4.29 -29.05
CA LYS A 493 18.88 -5.57 -28.66
C LYS A 493 18.96 -5.79 -27.16
N SER A 494 20.11 -5.49 -26.56
CA SER A 494 20.33 -5.63 -25.13
C SER A 494 21.35 -4.62 -24.59
N ALA A 495 21.14 -4.17 -23.37
CA ALA A 495 22.10 -3.38 -22.60
C ALA A 495 22.24 -3.98 -21.20
N ALA A 496 23.45 -4.02 -20.66
CA ALA A 496 23.68 -4.41 -19.28
C ALA A 496 24.58 -3.40 -18.58
N LEU A 497 24.22 -3.01 -17.36
CA LEU A 497 25.00 -2.14 -16.49
C LEU A 497 25.43 -2.95 -15.27
N THR A 498 26.71 -2.88 -14.91
CA THR A 498 27.25 -3.58 -13.74
C THR A 498 27.99 -2.62 -12.82
N LEU A 499 27.74 -2.74 -11.52
CA LEU A 499 28.36 -1.95 -10.44
C LEU A 499 28.85 -2.87 -9.34
N GLU A 500 30.08 -2.72 -8.89
CA GLU A 500 30.64 -3.48 -7.77
C GLU A 500 30.28 -2.81 -6.44
N PHE A 501 30.13 -3.60 -5.38
CA PHE A 501 29.84 -3.11 -4.04
C PHE A 501 30.43 -4.01 -2.96
N ASP A 502 30.68 -3.43 -1.80
CA ASP A 502 31.03 -4.15 -0.58
C ASP A 502 29.85 -4.22 0.38
N LYS A 503 29.78 -5.34 1.09
CA LYS A 503 28.79 -5.62 2.13
C LYS A 503 29.29 -5.06 3.46
N GLY A 504 28.50 -4.21 4.08
CA GLY A 504 28.79 -3.64 5.39
C GLY A 504 28.66 -4.68 6.50
N PHE A 505 29.47 -4.50 7.55
CA PHE A 505 29.31 -5.26 8.79
C PHE A 505 28.29 -4.55 9.67
N LEU A 506 27.23 -5.27 10.02
CA LEU A 506 26.20 -4.77 10.90
C LEU A 506 26.47 -5.20 12.34
N HIS A 507 26.03 -4.40 13.28
CA HIS A 507 25.96 -4.80 14.68
C HIS A 507 24.79 -5.74 14.92
N ILE A 508 24.86 -6.51 16.01
CA ILE A 508 23.87 -7.54 16.35
C ILE A 508 22.43 -6.99 16.47
N ASP A 509 22.30 -5.74 16.92
CA ASP A 509 21.04 -5.01 17.10
C ASP A 509 20.46 -4.46 15.79
N GLU A 510 21.25 -4.44 14.71
CA GLU A 510 20.84 -3.98 13.39
C GLU A 510 20.26 -5.12 12.53
N TYR A 511 20.43 -6.37 12.96
CA TYR A 511 19.83 -7.51 12.26
C TYR A 511 18.32 -7.58 12.51
N PRO A 512 17.54 -7.89 11.47
CA PRO A 512 16.15 -8.27 11.66
C PRO A 512 16.04 -9.57 12.48
N PRO A 513 14.85 -9.89 13.03
CA PRO A 513 14.62 -11.13 13.79
C PRO A 513 15.02 -12.42 13.06
N ASP A 514 14.99 -12.43 11.73
CA ASP A 514 15.57 -13.48 10.89
C ASP A 514 16.77 -12.93 10.09
N ALA A 515 17.95 -13.08 10.68
CA ALA A 515 19.21 -12.64 10.06
C ALA A 515 19.61 -13.48 8.83
N ASN A 516 19.13 -14.73 8.73
CA ASN A 516 19.53 -15.66 7.67
C ASN A 516 18.80 -15.38 6.34
N GLN A 517 17.65 -14.70 6.39
CA GLN A 517 16.94 -14.28 5.19
C GLN A 517 17.79 -13.36 4.31
N GLY A 518 18.63 -12.52 4.92
CA GLY A 518 19.36 -11.44 4.22
C GLY A 518 18.60 -10.11 4.25
N PHE A 519 19.10 -9.15 3.47
CA PHE A 519 18.63 -7.77 3.45
C PHE A 519 18.18 -7.36 2.06
N ASP A 520 17.04 -6.69 1.98
CA ASP A 520 16.46 -6.24 0.72
C ASP A 520 17.06 -4.91 0.27
N ILE A 521 17.47 -4.83 -1.00
CA ILE A 521 17.71 -3.57 -1.71
C ILE A 521 16.42 -3.26 -2.49
N PRO A 522 15.81 -2.07 -2.32
CA PRO A 522 14.58 -1.72 -3.00
C PRO A 522 14.74 -1.74 -4.52
N SER A 523 13.62 -1.91 -5.22
CA SER A 523 13.54 -1.89 -6.68
C SER A 523 14.13 -0.60 -7.25
N ALA A 524 14.93 -0.71 -8.31
CA ALA A 524 15.28 0.43 -9.16
C ALA A 524 14.09 0.79 -10.07
N ILE A 525 13.88 2.09 -10.28
CA ILE A 525 12.84 2.66 -11.11
C ILE A 525 13.44 3.01 -12.46
N ILE A 526 12.80 2.54 -13.51
CA ILE A 526 13.27 2.71 -14.89
C ILE A 526 12.18 3.46 -15.64
N SER A 527 12.52 4.62 -16.17
CA SER A 527 11.57 5.49 -16.87
C SER A 527 12.02 5.72 -18.31
N PHE A 528 11.05 5.82 -19.21
CA PHE A 528 11.27 6.12 -20.62
C PHE A 528 10.64 7.49 -20.92
N PRO A 529 11.37 8.61 -20.72
CA PRO A 529 10.79 9.96 -20.76
C PRO A 529 10.22 10.34 -22.13
N ASN A 530 10.79 9.82 -23.22
CA ASN A 530 10.34 10.08 -24.60
C ASN A 530 9.07 9.32 -24.97
N PHE A 531 8.60 8.41 -24.11
CA PHE A 531 7.45 7.55 -24.36
C PHE A 531 6.32 7.91 -23.40
N HIS A 532 5.14 8.13 -23.97
CA HIS A 532 3.96 8.50 -23.21
C HIS A 532 2.85 7.49 -23.42
N ALA A 533 2.49 6.80 -22.34
CA ALA A 533 1.29 5.98 -22.32
C ALA A 533 0.08 6.91 -22.21
N ARG A 534 -0.67 7.02 -23.32
CA ARG A 534 -1.97 7.68 -23.39
C ARG A 534 -2.92 6.85 -24.25
N THR A 535 -4.20 6.87 -23.89
CA THR A 535 -5.27 6.21 -24.63
C THR A 535 -6.44 7.17 -24.74
N HIS A 536 -6.85 7.50 -25.96
CA HIS A 536 -7.93 8.45 -26.18
C HIS A 536 -9.20 7.72 -26.59
N TYR A 537 -10.24 7.76 -25.76
CA TYR A 537 -11.57 7.29 -26.11
C TYR A 537 -12.45 8.46 -26.57
N PHE A 538 -13.13 8.33 -27.70
CA PHE A 538 -14.12 9.34 -28.14
C PHE A 538 -15.36 9.23 -27.27
N GLU A 539 -15.76 10.30 -26.60
CA GLU A 539 -17.03 10.39 -25.88
C GLU A 539 -17.79 11.62 -26.40
N ASP A 540 -19.03 11.42 -26.86
CA ASP A 540 -19.87 12.51 -27.38
C ASP A 540 -20.17 13.52 -26.26
N ASN A 541 -19.50 14.67 -26.31
CA ASN A 541 -19.82 15.97 -25.70
C ASN A 541 -20.62 15.98 -24.39
N SER A 542 -20.32 15.08 -23.45
CA SER A 542 -20.89 15.15 -22.10
C SER A 542 -20.04 16.10 -21.26
N LEU A 543 -20.68 17.12 -20.68
CA LEU A 543 -20.09 18.14 -19.82
C LEU A 543 -19.42 17.60 -18.53
N LYS A 544 -19.33 16.28 -18.35
CA LYS A 544 -18.74 15.59 -17.19
C LYS A 544 -17.85 14.44 -17.65
N LYS A 545 -16.57 14.72 -17.89
CA LYS A 545 -15.55 13.69 -18.17
C LYS A 545 -15.43 12.76 -16.97
N SER A 546 -15.45 11.44 -17.18
CA SER A 546 -15.15 10.50 -16.09
C SER A 546 -13.68 10.59 -15.66
N PRO A 547 -13.38 10.49 -14.35
CA PRO A 547 -12.01 10.53 -13.84
C PRO A 547 -11.08 9.51 -14.50
N MET A 548 -11.51 8.26 -14.69
CA MET A 548 -10.67 7.22 -15.28
C MET A 548 -10.38 7.48 -16.77
N LEU A 549 -11.34 8.01 -17.54
CA LEU A 549 -11.07 8.41 -18.92
C LEU A 549 -10.11 9.60 -18.99
N SER A 550 -10.22 10.53 -18.02
CA SER A 550 -9.26 11.64 -17.91
C SER A 550 -7.84 11.14 -17.59
N MET A 551 -7.71 10.10 -16.73
CA MET A 551 -6.44 9.45 -16.44
C MET A 551 -5.84 8.79 -17.68
N PHE A 552 -6.65 8.14 -18.53
CA PHE A 552 -6.18 7.58 -19.79
C PHE A 552 -5.71 8.63 -20.81
N GLN A 553 -6.31 9.82 -20.79
CA GLN A 553 -5.91 10.94 -21.65
C GLN A 553 -4.65 11.67 -21.14
N GLU A 554 -4.33 11.54 -19.85
CA GLU A 554 -3.17 12.17 -19.23
C GLU A 554 -1.87 11.60 -19.81
N LYS A 555 -0.90 12.47 -20.13
CA LYS A 555 0.41 12.04 -20.64
C LYS A 555 1.23 11.46 -19.50
N SER A 556 1.15 10.15 -19.29
CA SER A 556 1.96 9.44 -18.31
C SER A 556 3.28 8.98 -18.94
N ARG A 557 4.41 9.20 -18.26
CA ARG A 557 5.70 8.63 -18.68
C ARG A 557 5.66 7.12 -18.45
N VAL A 558 6.16 6.35 -19.39
CA VAL A 558 6.27 4.90 -19.24
C VAL A 558 7.30 4.59 -18.16
N ARG A 559 6.91 3.79 -17.17
CA ARG A 559 7.73 3.45 -16.00
C ARG A 559 7.62 1.96 -15.69
N SER A 560 8.74 1.39 -15.26
CA SER A 560 8.81 0.01 -14.77
C SER A 560 9.66 -0.07 -13.50
N TYR A 561 9.31 -1.02 -12.63
CA TYR A 561 10.05 -1.33 -11.41
C TYR A 561 10.78 -2.66 -11.60
N SER A 562 12.08 -2.64 -11.31
CA SER A 562 12.91 -3.85 -11.29
C SER A 562 12.68 -4.69 -10.03
N GLU A 563 13.35 -5.84 -9.95
CA GLU A 563 13.36 -6.73 -8.80
C GLU A 563 13.93 -6.06 -7.54
N VAL A 564 13.33 -6.42 -6.40
CA VAL A 564 13.97 -6.24 -5.08
C VAL A 564 15.10 -7.27 -4.98
N LEU A 565 16.30 -6.83 -4.63
CA LEU A 565 17.46 -7.72 -4.51
C LEU A 565 17.65 -8.15 -3.07
N LEU A 566 17.79 -9.46 -2.85
CA LEU A 566 18.08 -10.03 -1.53
C LEU A 566 19.59 -10.22 -1.37
N VAL A 567 20.23 -9.41 -0.53
CA VAL A 567 21.66 -9.46 -0.24
C VAL A 567 21.92 -10.24 1.04
N PRO A 568 22.61 -11.39 0.98
CA PRO A 568 23.06 -12.07 2.19
C PRO A 568 24.25 -11.31 2.78
N LEU A 569 24.10 -10.84 4.03
CA LEU A 569 25.17 -10.26 4.84
C LEU A 569 25.78 -11.33 5.75
N THR A 570 26.99 -11.09 6.25
CA THR A 570 27.64 -11.95 7.25
C THR A 570 26.78 -12.01 8.51
N THR A 571 26.18 -13.15 8.84
CA THR A 571 25.42 -13.27 10.09
C THR A 571 26.37 -13.49 11.26
N PRO A 572 26.28 -12.69 12.36
CA PRO A 572 27.11 -12.93 13.54
C PRO A 572 26.67 -14.21 14.24
N ASP A 573 27.57 -14.82 15.03
CA ASP A 573 27.22 -15.96 15.87
C ASP A 573 26.33 -15.51 17.05
N PHE A 574 25.03 -15.78 16.94
CA PHE A 574 24.04 -15.47 17.98
C PHE A 574 24.11 -16.40 19.21
N SER A 575 24.90 -17.47 19.17
CA SER A 575 24.93 -18.47 20.26
C SER A 575 25.55 -17.92 21.54
N MET A 576 26.61 -17.12 21.45
CA MET A 576 27.28 -16.55 22.62
C MET A 576 26.36 -15.57 23.39
N PRO A 577 25.74 -14.55 22.75
CA PRO A 577 24.76 -13.70 23.42
C PRO A 577 23.58 -14.48 23.99
N TYR A 578 23.06 -15.48 23.27
CA TYR A 578 21.96 -16.31 23.75
C TYR A 578 22.33 -17.08 25.03
N ASN A 579 23.54 -17.65 25.09
CA ASN A 579 24.04 -18.33 26.28
C ASN A 579 24.15 -17.37 27.47
N VAL A 580 24.61 -16.13 27.25
CA VAL A 580 24.68 -15.11 28.32
C VAL A 580 23.28 -14.70 28.79
N ILE A 581 22.34 -14.48 27.87
CA ILE A 581 20.95 -14.13 28.21
C ILE A 581 20.28 -15.26 29.01
N THR A 582 20.45 -16.51 28.59
CA THR A 582 19.87 -17.66 29.31
C THR A 582 20.47 -17.82 30.71
N ILE A 583 21.79 -17.64 30.87
CA ILE A 583 22.45 -17.68 32.19
C ILE A 583 21.96 -16.53 33.09
N THR A 584 21.86 -15.31 32.55
CA THR A 584 21.41 -14.15 33.33
C THR A 584 19.93 -14.24 33.71
N CYS A 585 19.06 -14.64 32.77
CA CYS A 585 17.64 -14.89 33.05
C CYS A 585 17.44 -16.00 34.09
N THR A 586 18.21 -17.09 34.02
CA THR A 586 18.14 -18.16 35.04
C THR A 586 18.63 -17.67 36.40
N ALA A 587 19.71 -16.88 36.47
CA ALA A 587 20.17 -16.26 37.70
C ALA A 587 19.11 -15.31 38.30
N PHE A 588 18.48 -14.46 37.49
CA PHE A 588 17.40 -13.57 37.92
C PHE A 588 16.16 -14.35 38.37
N ALA A 589 15.77 -15.40 37.65
CA ALA A 589 14.64 -16.24 38.03
C ALA A 589 14.87 -16.94 39.37
N LEU A 590 16.08 -17.45 39.62
CA LEU A 590 16.45 -18.03 40.92
C LEU A 590 16.50 -16.98 42.01
N TYR A 591 17.07 -15.81 41.74
CA TYR A 591 17.13 -14.69 42.69
C TYR A 591 15.72 -14.23 43.11
N PHE A 592 14.90 -13.80 42.15
CA PHE A 592 13.55 -13.32 42.44
C PHE A 592 12.63 -14.43 42.94
N GLY A 593 12.76 -15.66 42.41
CA GLY A 593 12.03 -16.82 42.91
C GLY A 593 12.37 -17.12 44.37
N SER A 594 13.64 -17.07 44.75
CA SER A 594 14.08 -17.26 46.13
C SER A 594 13.62 -16.12 47.05
N LEU A 595 13.72 -14.86 46.60
CA LEU A 595 13.28 -13.68 47.34
C LEU A 595 11.78 -13.74 47.61
N LEU A 596 10.97 -13.97 46.58
CA LEU A 596 9.52 -14.10 46.70
C LEU A 596 9.12 -15.27 47.61
N ASN A 597 9.85 -16.39 47.54
CA ASN A 597 9.61 -17.53 48.41
C ASN A 597 9.91 -17.20 49.89
N VAL A 598 10.99 -16.48 50.18
CA VAL A 598 11.32 -16.02 51.54
C VAL A 598 10.27 -15.03 52.06
N LEU A 599 9.88 -14.04 51.25
CA LEU A 599 8.87 -13.05 51.62
C LEU A 599 7.50 -13.70 51.88
N ARG A 600 7.07 -14.64 51.02
CA ARG A 600 5.82 -15.39 51.21
C ARG A 600 5.87 -16.34 52.39
N ARG A 601 7.01 -17.00 52.65
CA ARG A 601 7.18 -17.86 53.84
C ARG A 601 7.02 -17.07 55.12
N ARG A 602 7.58 -15.85 55.21
CA ARG A 602 7.46 -15.01 56.40
C ARG A 602 5.99 -14.68 56.70
N VAL A 603 5.23 -14.29 55.68
CA VAL A 603 3.78 -14.00 55.84
C VAL A 603 3.00 -15.26 56.19
N GLY A 604 3.26 -16.39 55.51
CA GLY A 604 2.60 -17.66 55.80
C GLY A 604 2.95 -18.25 57.18
N GLU A 605 4.17 -18.04 57.66
CA GLU A 605 4.58 -18.40 59.02
C GLU A 605 3.95 -17.47 60.05
N GLU A 606 3.89 -16.15 59.83
CA GLU A 606 3.19 -15.20 60.70
C GLU A 606 1.68 -15.52 60.79
N GLU A 607 1.01 -15.84 59.68
CA GLU A 607 -0.38 -16.33 59.69
C GLU A 607 -0.54 -17.63 60.48
N ARG A 608 0.37 -18.59 60.33
CA ARG A 608 0.37 -19.84 61.11
C ARG A 608 0.61 -19.58 62.60
N PHE A 609 1.51 -18.66 62.95
CA PHE A 609 1.76 -18.26 64.33
C PHE A 609 0.54 -17.56 64.94
N LEU A 610 -0.14 -16.68 64.19
CA LEU A 610 -1.39 -16.05 64.64
C LEU A 610 -2.51 -17.09 64.83
N LYS A 611 -2.68 -18.03 63.89
CA LYS A 611 -3.64 -19.15 64.03
C LYS A 611 -3.30 -20.05 65.24
N ASN A 612 -2.03 -20.39 65.44
CA ASN A 612 -1.58 -21.17 66.59
C ASN A 612 -1.76 -20.42 67.93
N ARG A 613 -1.56 -19.09 67.95
CA ARG A 613 -1.80 -18.25 69.13
C ARG A 613 -3.29 -18.15 69.44
N ALA A 614 -4.15 -18.04 68.42
CA ALA A 614 -5.60 -18.10 68.56
C ALA A 614 -6.06 -19.49 69.08
N ALA A 615 -5.53 -20.57 68.53
CA ALA A 615 -5.81 -21.94 68.97
C ALA A 615 -5.37 -22.19 70.42
N LYS A 616 -4.18 -21.69 70.84
CA LYS A 616 -3.72 -21.76 72.24
C LYS A 616 -4.60 -20.94 73.19
N LYS A 617 -5.10 -19.77 72.77
CA LYS A 617 -6.06 -18.98 73.58
C LYS A 617 -7.39 -19.72 73.74
N ALA A 618 -7.92 -20.31 72.67
CA ALA A 618 -9.13 -21.12 72.72
C ALA A 618 -8.97 -22.36 73.62
N SER A 619 -7.82 -23.03 73.55
CA SER A 619 -7.48 -24.17 74.42
C SER A 619 -7.37 -23.78 75.89
N ARG A 620 -6.80 -22.61 76.23
CA ARG A 620 -6.77 -22.09 77.61
C ARG A 620 -8.16 -21.73 78.13
N LEU A 621 -9.01 -21.13 77.30
CA LEU A 621 -10.41 -20.87 77.64
C LEU A 621 -11.18 -22.16 77.87
N ALA A 622 -10.98 -23.17 77.03
CA ALA A 622 -11.56 -24.49 77.19
C ALA A 622 -11.06 -25.21 78.47
N GLN A 623 -9.79 -25.05 78.84
CA GLN A 623 -9.25 -25.54 80.12
C GLN A 623 -9.83 -24.81 81.33
N LEU A 624 -10.04 -23.49 81.25
CA LEU A 624 -10.68 -22.73 82.33
C LEU A 624 -12.15 -23.08 82.49
N LEU A 625 -12.87 -23.25 81.38
CA LEU A 625 -14.26 -23.72 81.37
C LEU A 625 -14.38 -25.16 81.87
N SER A 626 -13.44 -26.04 81.52
CA SER A 626 -13.44 -27.41 82.04
C SER A 626 -13.15 -27.44 83.55
N MET A 627 -12.24 -26.60 84.06
CA MET A 627 -12.03 -26.44 85.50
C MET A 627 -13.26 -25.88 86.24
N LEU A 628 -13.93 -24.87 85.69
CA LEU A 628 -15.19 -24.34 86.25
C LEU A 628 -16.30 -25.40 86.25
N SER A 629 -16.44 -26.15 85.15
CA SER A 629 -17.43 -27.22 85.05
C SER A 629 -17.14 -28.38 86.02
N ALA A 630 -15.87 -28.74 86.22
CA ALA A 630 -15.46 -29.78 87.16
C ALA A 630 -15.70 -29.36 88.62
N LYS A 631 -15.52 -28.06 88.93
CA LYS A 631 -15.75 -27.49 90.25
C LYS A 631 -17.25 -27.37 90.60
N ILE A 632 -18.11 -27.11 89.62
CA ILE A 632 -19.59 -27.13 89.79
C ILE A 632 -20.12 -28.57 89.90
N ARG A 633 -19.49 -29.53 89.21
CA ARG A 633 -19.97 -30.92 89.10
C ARG A 633 -19.32 -31.89 90.10
N GLY A 634 -18.52 -31.40 91.07
CA GLY A 634 -17.99 -32.18 92.18
C GLY A 634 -17.06 -33.34 91.81
N LYS A 635 -16.39 -33.30 90.66
CA LYS A 635 -15.46 -34.36 90.19
C LYS A 635 -14.01 -33.89 90.17
N LYS A 636 -13.08 -34.81 90.50
CA LYS A 636 -11.63 -34.59 90.49
C LYS A 636 -11.13 -34.37 89.05
N TRP A 637 -10.32 -33.34 88.84
CA TRP A 637 -9.81 -32.91 87.52
C TRP A 637 -8.51 -33.63 87.16
N GLU A 638 -8.40 -34.17 85.94
CA GLU A 638 -7.16 -34.72 85.38
C GLU A 638 -6.75 -33.93 84.12
N PRO A 639 -5.46 -33.56 83.97
CA PRO A 639 -4.98 -32.81 82.81
C PRO A 639 -4.64 -33.73 81.61
N PRO A 640 -4.95 -33.34 80.36
CA PRO A 640 -4.52 -34.07 79.17
C PRO A 640 -3.02 -33.87 78.88
N GLN A 641 -2.36 -34.95 78.44
CA GLN A 641 -0.93 -35.01 78.09
C GLN A 641 -0.57 -34.08 76.92
N SER A 642 0.58 -33.41 77.03
CA SER A 642 1.16 -32.52 76.01
C SER A 642 1.99 -33.29 74.97
N PRO A 643 1.87 -33.01 73.66
CA PRO A 643 2.85 -33.44 72.68
C PRO A 643 4.11 -32.55 72.72
N SER A 644 5.24 -33.16 72.41
CA SER A 644 6.61 -32.65 72.46
C SER A 644 6.85 -31.37 71.65
N ALA A 645 7.56 -30.42 72.26
CA ALA A 645 8.05 -29.22 71.60
C ALA A 645 9.31 -29.54 70.78
N SER A 646 9.25 -29.40 69.45
CA SER A 646 10.46 -29.29 68.62
C SER A 646 10.91 -27.83 68.60
N SER A 647 12.12 -27.60 69.09
CA SER A 647 12.76 -26.29 69.18
C SER A 647 13.04 -25.69 67.81
N SER A 648 12.60 -24.45 67.62
CA SER A 648 12.98 -23.55 66.53
C SER A 648 14.46 -23.19 66.63
N PHE A 649 15.30 -23.72 65.74
CA PHE A 649 16.59 -23.12 65.43
C PHE A 649 16.59 -22.72 63.96
N ILE A 650 16.66 -21.40 63.74
CA ILE A 650 17.02 -20.79 62.47
C ILE A 650 18.31 -21.48 62.02
N SER A 651 18.24 -22.29 60.97
CA SER A 651 19.37 -23.13 60.57
C SER A 651 20.53 -22.24 60.16
N LEU A 652 21.68 -22.38 60.82
CA LEU A 652 22.96 -21.74 60.47
C LEU A 652 23.27 -21.83 58.96
N LYS A 653 22.82 -22.92 58.31
CA LYS A 653 22.90 -23.14 56.86
C LYS A 653 22.25 -22.04 56.00
N LEU A 654 21.21 -21.38 56.49
CA LEU A 654 20.51 -20.32 55.74
C LEU A 654 21.33 -19.02 55.77
N ILE A 655 21.91 -18.69 56.93
CA ILE A 655 22.78 -17.51 57.11
C ILE A 655 24.04 -17.67 56.26
N VAL A 656 24.66 -18.84 56.26
CA VAL A 656 25.84 -19.14 55.44
C VAL A 656 25.55 -18.98 53.94
N LYS A 657 24.38 -19.42 53.47
CA LYS A 657 23.97 -19.25 52.06
C LYS A 657 23.78 -17.78 51.68
N VAL A 658 23.19 -16.97 52.55
CA VAL A 658 22.98 -15.53 52.30
C VAL A 658 24.31 -14.79 52.25
N VAL A 659 25.23 -15.07 53.20
CA VAL A 659 26.56 -14.46 53.22
C VAL A 659 27.36 -14.84 51.97
N LEU A 660 27.30 -16.11 51.55
CA LEU A 660 28.00 -16.59 50.36
C LEU A 660 27.50 -15.91 49.08
N VAL A 661 26.18 -15.77 48.92
CA VAL A 661 25.58 -15.08 47.75
C VAL A 661 25.92 -13.60 47.75
N THR A 662 25.95 -12.95 48.92
CA THR A 662 26.29 -11.53 49.04
C THR A 662 27.77 -11.30 48.74
N GLY A 663 28.66 -12.20 49.19
CA GLY A 663 30.09 -12.17 48.87
C GLY A 663 30.36 -12.34 47.37
N ILE A 664 29.66 -13.26 46.69
CA ILE A 664 29.78 -13.45 45.25
C ILE A 664 29.27 -12.22 44.48
N ALA A 665 28.17 -11.60 44.92
CA ALA A 665 27.64 -10.39 44.29
C ALA A 665 28.59 -9.18 44.41
N ILE A 666 29.23 -9.01 45.58
CA ILE A 666 30.22 -7.94 45.80
C ILE A 666 31.48 -8.18 44.96
N ALA A 667 31.96 -9.43 44.89
CA ALA A 667 33.10 -9.78 44.05
C ALA A 667 32.79 -9.56 42.56
N TRP A 668 31.59 -9.88 42.10
CA TRP A 668 31.16 -9.64 40.73
C TRP A 668 31.09 -8.14 40.40
N GLN A 669 30.59 -7.32 41.32
CA GLN A 669 30.51 -5.87 41.16
C GLN A 669 31.90 -5.21 41.13
N TYR A 670 32.88 -5.78 41.84
CA TYR A 670 34.27 -5.31 41.82
C TYR A 670 35.02 -5.68 40.53
N TYR A 671 34.62 -6.78 39.87
CA TYR A 671 35.21 -7.23 38.60
C TYR A 671 34.48 -6.70 37.35
N SER A 672 33.30 -6.09 37.49
CA SER A 672 32.54 -5.51 36.38
C SER A 672 32.67 -3.99 36.26
N GLN A 673 33.53 -3.35 37.05
CA GLN A 673 34.13 -2.04 36.76
C GLN A 673 35.46 -2.27 36.05
#